data_AF-A0A2M7XB59-F1
#
_entry.id   AF-A0A2M7XB59-F1
#
_cell.length_a   1.000
_cell.length_b   1.000
_cell.length_c   1.000
_cell.angle_alpha   90.00
_cell.angle_beta   90.00
_cell.angle_gamma   90.00
#
_symmetry.space_group_name_H-M   'P 1'
#
loop_
_entity.id
_entity.type
_entity.pdbx_description
1 polymer ?
#
loop_
_entity_poly.entity_id
_entity_poly.type
_entity_poly.pdbx_seq_one_letter_code
_entity_poly.pdbx_strand_id
1 'polypeptide(L)'
;MAIHLGSSVSELPGIGGKAVTDLKNLGVTSVRDLLWYVPFRYDDFSVIRGAGEVRAGETVTVIGTVQSIRSRPAKSRNLKIIDGIIQDETGELKVTWFNQSYLEQSLPPGTKVSVAGEVNNKYGLSMTNPVIEKHQVGVHTGRIVPVYGLTGSLTMKRLRSAMNVALPAASEFPDWMPGDIVSTERLPSLPQALKAIHFPDSRKDLETAIERLKFDELFLHQLMFAHVRSERAFKRAAEIELNEVFLKAFVGGLPFTLTSAQKKAVWEIVQDMAKPHPMNRLLEGDVGSGKTVVSAAAAASVLRVGQRVVYLAPTEILATQQHQAFVKFLNQPVALLTRSQQKLGEEEVSKSDLIEQINTGNVQCIVGTHALLQEKVQLGDIGLIIIDEQHRFGVEQRHALLDHDPAPHLLSMTATPIPRSLALTVYGDLELSILNEMPAGRKPVATAVVPHHQQEGMWSHVRAQVKEGRQVFVVCPLIDPSDKLGAKSVAEVAKDLKKGPLKDVTIGVLHGRLKSDEKEQAITDFRDNKIDVLVSTTVVEVGVDIPNASVMVIVGAERFGLAQLHQLRGRVGRSDIQSYCYLLPGEMLTGNGESRLKAMEETVDGFKLAEKDLELRGPGNVFGNAQSGFPDFQLATPADVDLMKKARDYTVELLEQDPHLEGHPLVAERIEREFEAVHLE
;
A
#
# COMPACT_ATOMS: atom_id res chain seq x y z
N MET A 1 26.36 -35.49 -5.11
CA MET A 1 26.74 -34.23 -5.78
C MET A 1 26.63 -33.15 -4.74
N ALA A 2 27.66 -32.33 -4.56
CA ALA A 2 27.52 -31.13 -3.74
C ALA A 2 26.57 -30.18 -4.48
N ILE A 3 25.57 -29.66 -3.79
CA ILE A 3 24.58 -28.74 -4.35
C ILE A 3 25.09 -27.34 -4.04
N HIS A 4 25.21 -26.52 -5.09
CA HIS A 4 25.74 -25.16 -5.03
C HIS A 4 24.65 -24.15 -5.40
N LEU A 5 24.85 -22.87 -5.13
CA LEU A 5 23.85 -21.83 -5.42
C LEU A 5 23.42 -21.77 -6.89
N GLY A 6 24.35 -22.03 -7.82
CA GLY A 6 24.10 -22.04 -9.26
C GLY A 6 23.47 -23.34 -9.80
N SER A 7 23.33 -24.38 -8.97
CA SER A 7 22.68 -25.64 -9.39
C SER A 7 21.22 -25.39 -9.78
N SER A 8 20.76 -26.08 -10.81
CA SER A 8 19.35 -26.05 -11.21
C SER A 8 18.48 -26.76 -10.17
N VAL A 9 17.26 -26.26 -9.93
CA VAL A 9 16.31 -26.96 -9.05
C VAL A 9 15.94 -28.37 -9.52
N SER A 10 16.16 -28.69 -10.81
CA SER A 10 15.99 -30.04 -11.36
C SER A 10 16.97 -31.07 -10.79
N GLU A 11 18.09 -30.62 -10.22
CA GLU A 11 19.09 -31.48 -9.58
C GLU A 11 18.67 -31.89 -8.16
N LEU A 12 17.66 -31.22 -7.59
CA LEU A 12 17.18 -31.50 -6.25
C LEU A 12 16.32 -32.78 -6.20
N PRO A 13 16.53 -33.63 -5.18
CA PRO A 13 15.82 -34.90 -5.08
C PRO A 13 14.32 -34.68 -4.94
N GLY A 14 13.54 -35.40 -5.75
CA GLY A 14 12.08 -35.33 -5.73
C GLY A 14 11.48 -34.18 -6.57
N ILE A 15 12.30 -33.33 -7.19
CA ILE A 15 11.86 -32.30 -8.14
C ILE A 15 11.88 -32.88 -9.57
N GLY A 16 10.76 -33.48 -9.99
CA GLY A 16 10.58 -33.98 -11.36
C GLY A 16 10.17 -32.87 -12.35
N GLY A 17 10.13 -33.18 -13.64
CA GLY A 17 9.89 -32.18 -14.70
C GLY A 17 8.67 -31.27 -14.51
N LYS A 18 7.53 -31.81 -14.04
CA LYS A 18 6.34 -30.99 -13.71
C LYS A 18 6.60 -30.01 -12.56
N ALA A 19 7.30 -30.45 -11.52
CA ALA A 19 7.65 -29.62 -10.37
C ALA A 19 8.65 -28.52 -10.75
N VAL A 20 9.56 -28.79 -11.70
CA VAL A 20 10.47 -27.76 -12.26
C VAL A 20 9.66 -26.67 -12.97
N THR A 21 8.67 -27.05 -13.79
CA THR A 21 7.79 -26.07 -14.44
C THR A 21 6.99 -25.26 -13.43
N ASP A 22 6.45 -25.91 -12.40
CA ASP A 22 5.70 -25.24 -11.34
C ASP A 22 6.58 -24.26 -10.55
N LEU A 23 7.82 -24.63 -10.21
CA LEU A 23 8.79 -23.75 -9.55
C LEU A 23 9.20 -22.57 -10.45
N LYS A 24 9.40 -22.83 -11.75
CA LYS A 24 9.69 -21.78 -12.73
C LYS A 24 8.55 -20.76 -12.82
N ASN A 25 7.29 -21.19 -12.73
CA ASN A 25 6.13 -20.30 -12.67
C ASN A 25 6.10 -19.44 -11.38
N LEU A 26 6.78 -19.89 -10.32
CA LEU A 26 6.99 -19.14 -9.09
C LEU A 26 8.28 -18.27 -9.14
N GLY A 27 8.96 -18.20 -10.29
CA GLY A 27 10.24 -17.48 -10.43
C GLY A 27 11.46 -18.24 -9.89
N VAL A 28 11.30 -19.50 -9.48
CA VAL A 28 12.36 -20.30 -8.86
C VAL A 28 12.99 -21.25 -9.87
N THR A 29 14.23 -20.98 -10.29
CA THR A 29 14.95 -21.76 -11.30
C THR A 29 16.25 -22.38 -10.80
N SER A 30 16.89 -21.74 -9.84
CA SER A 30 18.15 -22.15 -9.23
C SER A 30 18.00 -22.43 -7.74
N VAL A 31 19.03 -23.06 -7.15
CA VAL A 31 19.14 -23.22 -5.68
C VAL A 31 19.20 -21.87 -4.98
N ARG A 32 19.87 -20.87 -5.57
CA ARG A 32 19.85 -19.48 -5.08
C ARG A 32 18.42 -18.96 -4.98
N ASP A 33 17.62 -19.08 -6.04
CA ASP A 33 16.22 -18.61 -6.03
C ASP A 33 15.38 -19.36 -4.99
N LEU A 34 15.63 -20.67 -4.85
CA LEU A 34 14.90 -21.49 -3.90
C LEU A 34 15.16 -21.05 -2.45
N LEU A 35 16.40 -20.70 -2.09
CA LEU A 35 16.74 -20.21 -0.75
C LEU A 35 16.22 -18.79 -0.48
N TRP A 36 15.87 -18.03 -1.52
CA TRP A 36 15.15 -16.76 -1.39
C TRP A 36 13.63 -16.93 -1.45
N TYR A 37 13.12 -18.15 -1.69
CA TYR A 37 11.69 -18.43 -1.66
C TYR A 37 11.20 -18.64 -0.22
N VAL A 38 11.00 -17.52 0.49
CA VAL A 38 10.73 -17.49 1.93
C VAL A 38 9.32 -18.01 2.31
N PRO A 39 9.15 -18.57 3.51
CA PRO A 39 7.83 -19.02 4.00
C PRO A 39 6.92 -17.85 4.39
N PHE A 40 5.60 -17.99 4.18
CA PHE A 40 4.60 -16.99 4.59
C PHE A 40 4.00 -17.27 5.98
N ARG A 41 4.18 -18.47 6.53
CA ARG A 41 3.73 -18.88 7.87
C ARG A 41 4.62 -20.01 8.39
N TYR A 42 4.55 -20.25 9.70
CA TYR A 42 5.17 -21.39 10.36
C TYR A 42 4.13 -22.15 11.18
N ASP A 43 4.22 -23.48 11.16
CA ASP A 43 3.48 -24.32 12.10
C ASP A 43 4.48 -24.82 13.16
N ASP A 44 4.18 -24.60 14.44
CA ASP A 44 5.07 -25.04 15.52
C ASP A 44 4.75 -26.48 15.93
N PHE A 45 5.57 -27.42 15.46
CA PHE A 45 5.52 -28.83 15.84
C PHE A 45 6.70 -29.25 16.74
N SER A 46 7.42 -28.29 17.32
CA SER A 46 8.63 -28.54 18.13
C SER A 46 8.32 -29.28 19.44
N VAL A 47 7.11 -29.11 19.97
CA VAL A 47 6.69 -29.76 21.21
C VAL A 47 6.39 -31.23 20.96
N ILE A 48 7.24 -32.11 21.47
CA ILE A 48 7.04 -33.56 21.42
C ILE A 48 6.35 -34.01 22.71
N ARG A 49 5.26 -34.78 22.57
CA ARG A 49 4.50 -35.36 23.69
C ARG A 49 4.29 -36.86 23.47
N GLY A 50 4.17 -37.59 24.57
CA GLY A 50 3.67 -38.96 24.54
C GLY A 50 2.19 -38.99 24.15
N ALA A 51 1.75 -40.02 23.45
CA ALA A 51 0.38 -40.21 22.97
C ALA A 51 -0.67 -40.15 24.08
N GLY A 52 -0.34 -40.61 25.29
CA GLY A 52 -1.21 -40.56 26.47
C GLY A 52 -1.19 -39.23 27.23
N GLU A 53 -0.27 -38.33 26.92
CA GLU A 53 -0.06 -37.07 27.64
C GLU A 53 -0.62 -35.84 26.90
N VAL A 54 -1.10 -36.02 25.67
CA VAL A 54 -1.61 -34.93 24.84
C VAL A 54 -2.88 -34.32 25.42
N ARG A 55 -3.05 -33.00 25.24
CA ARG A 55 -4.26 -32.29 25.67
C ARG A 55 -4.98 -31.65 24.50
N ALA A 56 -6.29 -31.47 24.66
CA ALA A 56 -7.12 -30.81 23.66
C ALA A 56 -6.69 -29.35 23.46
N GLY A 57 -6.63 -28.90 22.20
CA GLY A 57 -6.20 -27.56 21.81
C GLY A 57 -4.67 -27.39 21.72
N GLU A 58 -3.89 -28.42 22.02
CA GLU A 58 -2.44 -28.37 21.84
C GLU A 58 -2.06 -28.77 20.40
N THR A 59 -1.08 -28.07 19.84
CA THR A 59 -0.38 -28.47 18.61
C THR A 59 0.91 -29.16 19.00
N VAL A 60 1.01 -30.47 18.74
CA VAL A 60 2.14 -31.30 19.22
C VAL A 60 2.56 -32.32 18.17
N THR A 61 3.78 -32.82 18.32
CA THR A 61 4.28 -34.00 17.63
C THR A 61 4.22 -35.21 18.56
N VAL A 62 3.67 -36.32 18.09
CA VAL A 62 3.64 -37.61 18.78
C VAL A 62 4.47 -38.61 17.99
N ILE A 63 5.42 -39.27 18.65
CA ILE A 63 6.26 -40.32 18.07
C ILE A 63 5.77 -41.65 18.60
N GLY A 64 5.33 -42.52 17.70
CA GLY A 64 4.79 -43.82 18.10
C GLY A 64 4.80 -44.82 16.96
N THR A 65 4.13 -45.94 17.19
CA THR A 65 3.99 -47.03 16.22
C THR A 65 2.54 -47.11 15.78
N VAL A 66 2.31 -47.30 14.48
CA VAL A 66 0.97 -47.53 13.95
C VAL A 66 0.45 -48.86 14.51
N GLN A 67 -0.54 -48.81 15.38
CA GLN A 67 -1.19 -50.01 15.93
C GLN A 67 -2.23 -50.55 14.95
N SER A 68 -3.05 -49.66 14.38
CA SER A 68 -4.01 -50.01 13.35
C SER A 68 -4.27 -48.84 12.42
N ILE A 69 -4.64 -49.15 11.17
CA ILE A 69 -5.11 -48.18 10.18
C ILE A 69 -6.22 -48.85 9.37
N ARG A 70 -7.33 -48.13 9.13
CA ARG A 70 -8.49 -48.65 8.40
C ARG A 70 -9.11 -47.58 7.53
N SER A 71 -9.47 -47.97 6.31
CA SER A 71 -10.27 -47.14 5.42
C SER A 71 -11.76 -47.40 5.61
N ARG A 72 -12.56 -46.33 5.71
CA ARG A 72 -14.02 -46.41 5.71
C ARG A 72 -14.66 -45.34 4.83
N PRO A 73 -15.79 -45.64 4.16
CA PRO A 73 -16.55 -44.63 3.43
C PRO A 73 -17.21 -43.63 4.41
N ALA A 74 -17.25 -42.35 4.04
CA ALA A 74 -18.03 -41.35 4.76
C ALA A 74 -19.54 -41.55 4.53
N LYS A 75 -20.38 -41.08 5.48
CA LYS A 75 -21.85 -41.12 5.36
C LYS A 75 -22.40 -40.20 4.26
N SER A 76 -21.62 -39.23 3.78
CA SER A 76 -21.94 -38.35 2.64
C SER A 76 -21.12 -38.76 1.41
N ARG A 77 -21.72 -38.71 0.21
CA ARG A 77 -21.15 -39.28 -1.03
C ARG A 77 -19.77 -38.69 -1.38
N ASN A 78 -18.87 -39.58 -1.84
CA ASN A 78 -17.53 -39.35 -2.41
C ASN A 78 -16.35 -39.02 -1.47
N LEU A 79 -16.51 -39.09 -0.14
CA LEU A 79 -15.40 -38.91 0.81
C LEU A 79 -14.95 -40.25 1.42
N LYS A 80 -13.65 -40.52 1.43
CA LYS A 80 -13.04 -41.65 2.15
C LYS A 80 -12.34 -41.15 3.41
N ILE A 81 -12.54 -41.84 4.53
CA ILE A 81 -11.95 -41.51 5.82
C ILE A 81 -10.98 -42.63 6.19
N ILE A 82 -9.75 -42.27 6.51
CA ILE A 82 -8.72 -43.19 7.01
C ILE A 82 -8.56 -42.91 8.49
N ASP A 83 -8.92 -43.87 9.33
CA ASP A 83 -8.73 -43.79 10.77
C ASP A 83 -7.54 -44.66 11.17
N GLY A 84 -6.63 -44.11 11.95
CA GLY A 84 -5.47 -44.80 12.51
C GLY A 84 -5.36 -44.62 14.02
N ILE A 85 -4.65 -45.54 14.66
CA ILE A 85 -4.27 -45.46 16.07
C ILE A 85 -2.74 -45.50 16.13
N ILE A 86 -2.16 -44.45 16.70
CA ILE A 86 -0.73 -44.34 16.99
C ILE A 86 -0.52 -44.65 18.46
N GLN A 87 0.33 -45.62 18.76
CA GLN A 87 0.59 -46.10 20.11
C GLN A 87 2.06 -45.87 20.48
N ASP A 88 2.30 -45.40 21.69
CA ASP A 88 3.62 -45.38 22.33
C ASP A 88 3.55 -45.95 23.75
N GLU A 89 4.61 -45.76 24.55
CA GLU A 89 4.67 -46.27 25.93
C GLU A 89 3.70 -45.56 26.89
N THR A 90 3.23 -44.37 26.54
CA THR A 90 2.37 -43.53 27.37
C THR A 90 0.88 -43.72 27.09
N GLY A 91 0.51 -44.15 25.87
CA GLY A 91 -0.88 -44.41 25.51
C GLY A 91 -1.13 -44.53 24.01
N GLU A 92 -2.37 -44.22 23.62
CA GLU A 92 -2.85 -44.30 22.24
C GLU A 92 -3.50 -42.98 21.81
N LEU A 93 -3.18 -42.54 20.59
CA LEU A 93 -3.77 -41.37 19.96
C LEU A 93 -4.47 -41.74 18.65
N LYS A 94 -5.73 -41.32 18.52
CA LYS A 94 -6.50 -41.49 17.28
C LYS A 94 -6.11 -40.43 16.27
N VAL A 95 -5.96 -40.83 15.02
CA VAL A 95 -5.61 -39.95 13.91
C VAL A 95 -6.53 -40.22 12.74
N THR A 96 -7.06 -39.17 12.13
CA THR A 96 -8.03 -39.29 11.03
C THR A 96 -7.56 -38.47 9.84
N TRP A 97 -7.50 -39.08 8.66
CA TRP A 97 -7.24 -38.39 7.40
C TRP A 97 -8.43 -38.47 6.44
N PHE A 98 -8.73 -37.38 5.76
CA PHE A 98 -9.75 -37.32 4.72
C PHE A 98 -9.12 -37.44 3.33
N ASN A 99 -9.66 -38.32 2.51
CA ASN A 99 -9.26 -38.55 1.10
C ASN A 99 -7.78 -38.94 0.89
N GLN A 100 -7.11 -39.50 1.90
CA GLN A 100 -5.72 -39.94 1.81
C GLN A 100 -5.58 -41.47 1.83
N SER A 101 -6.31 -42.17 0.96
CA SER A 101 -6.36 -43.64 0.95
C SER A 101 -5.02 -44.33 0.66
N TYR A 102 -4.03 -43.61 0.12
CA TYR A 102 -2.67 -44.15 -0.04
C TYR A 102 -2.00 -44.47 1.31
N LEU A 103 -2.44 -43.83 2.41
CA LEU A 103 -1.85 -44.02 3.73
C LEU A 103 -2.03 -45.45 4.24
N GLU A 104 -3.16 -46.10 3.93
CA GLU A 104 -3.46 -47.49 4.33
C GLU A 104 -2.40 -48.47 3.80
N GLN A 105 -1.96 -48.30 2.55
CA GLN A 105 -0.89 -49.12 1.97
C GLN A 105 0.49 -48.71 2.45
N SER A 106 0.67 -47.42 2.77
CA SER A 106 1.97 -46.87 3.09
C SER A 106 2.35 -47.01 4.58
N LEU A 107 1.38 -47.25 5.47
CA LEU A 107 1.55 -47.30 6.93
C LEU A 107 1.01 -48.62 7.51
N PRO A 108 1.62 -49.77 7.18
CA PRO A 108 1.21 -51.02 7.78
C PRO A 108 1.38 -50.98 9.32
N PRO A 109 0.57 -51.73 10.08
CA PRO A 109 0.77 -51.89 11.52
C PRO A 109 2.21 -52.28 11.88
N GLY A 110 2.75 -51.72 12.96
CA GLY A 110 4.15 -51.86 13.34
C GLY A 110 5.08 -50.80 12.76
N THR A 111 4.61 -49.94 11.85
CA THR A 111 5.42 -48.83 11.31
C THR A 111 5.63 -47.75 12.36
N LYS A 112 6.89 -47.41 12.67
CA LYS A 112 7.22 -46.23 13.49
C LYS A 112 6.96 -44.95 12.70
N VAL A 113 6.28 -43.99 13.32
CA VAL A 113 5.89 -42.73 12.70
C VAL A 113 6.01 -41.57 13.69
N SER A 114 6.21 -40.38 13.13
CA SER A 114 6.03 -39.11 13.81
C SER A 114 4.80 -38.44 13.21
N VAL A 115 3.84 -38.06 14.06
CA VAL A 115 2.58 -37.45 13.65
C VAL A 115 2.40 -36.12 14.35
N ALA A 116 2.21 -35.05 13.59
CA ALA A 116 2.12 -33.69 14.11
C ALA A 116 0.83 -32.99 13.68
N GLY A 117 0.19 -32.29 14.61
CA GLY A 117 -1.02 -31.54 14.34
C GLY A 117 -1.71 -31.08 15.62
N GLU A 118 -2.85 -30.40 15.42
CA GLU A 118 -3.70 -29.93 16.51
C GLU A 118 -4.57 -31.07 17.06
N VAL A 119 -4.57 -31.22 18.38
CA VAL A 119 -5.35 -32.24 19.10
C VAL A 119 -6.75 -31.71 19.38
N ASN A 120 -7.73 -32.40 18.82
CA ASN A 120 -9.15 -32.14 18.96
C ASN A 120 -9.79 -33.08 19.99
N ASN A 121 -10.93 -32.68 20.58
CA ASN A 121 -11.68 -33.51 21.53
C ASN A 121 -13.15 -33.75 21.16
N LYS A 122 -13.54 -33.51 19.90
CA LYS A 122 -14.96 -33.61 19.48
C LYS A 122 -15.51 -35.04 19.60
N TYR A 123 -14.66 -36.05 19.44
CA TYR A 123 -15.02 -37.47 19.52
C TYR A 123 -13.99 -38.27 20.34
N GLY A 124 -13.42 -37.62 21.36
CA GLY A 124 -12.21 -38.04 22.07
C GLY A 124 -10.94 -37.41 21.48
N LEU A 125 -9.83 -37.52 22.21
CA LEU A 125 -8.53 -36.96 21.83
C LEU A 125 -8.08 -37.56 20.49
N SER A 126 -7.95 -36.70 19.49
CA SER A 126 -7.60 -37.10 18.13
C SER A 126 -6.99 -35.97 17.32
N MET A 127 -6.17 -36.30 16.33
CA MET A 127 -5.71 -35.34 15.33
C MET A 127 -6.43 -35.55 14.00
N THR A 128 -6.78 -34.45 13.34
CA THR A 128 -7.42 -34.48 12.03
C THR A 128 -6.46 -33.96 10.96
N ASN A 129 -6.30 -34.73 9.88
CA ASN A 129 -5.32 -34.51 8.81
C ASN A 129 -3.90 -34.16 9.32
N PRO A 130 -3.35 -34.87 10.32
CA PRO A 130 -2.03 -34.52 10.82
C PRO A 130 -0.93 -34.78 9.77
N VAL A 131 0.15 -34.02 9.88
CA VAL A 131 1.37 -34.22 9.12
C VAL A 131 2.05 -35.49 9.62
N ILE A 132 2.56 -36.32 8.70
CA ILE A 132 3.14 -37.62 9.04
C ILE A 132 4.49 -37.88 8.36
N GLU A 133 5.43 -38.34 9.17
CA GLU A 133 6.74 -38.84 8.75
C GLU A 133 6.96 -40.28 9.22
N LYS A 134 7.63 -41.07 8.38
CA LYS A 134 7.94 -42.47 8.69
C LYS A 134 9.32 -42.57 9.35
N HIS A 135 9.47 -43.55 10.22
CA HIS A 135 10.69 -43.99 10.90
C HIS A 135 11.23 -43.07 12.00
N GLN A 136 11.18 -41.73 11.84
CA GLN A 136 11.58 -40.78 12.88
C GLN A 136 11.14 -39.34 12.56
N VAL A 137 11.34 -38.43 13.51
CA VAL A 137 11.25 -36.98 13.30
C VAL A 137 12.23 -36.58 12.20
N GLY A 138 11.72 -35.89 11.19
CA GLY A 138 12.48 -35.43 10.04
C GLY A 138 12.25 -33.94 9.78
N VAL A 139 12.01 -33.60 8.53
CA VAL A 139 11.89 -32.22 8.03
C VAL A 139 10.49 -31.66 8.27
N HIS A 140 9.48 -32.53 8.42
CA HIS A 140 8.07 -32.16 8.43
C HIS A 140 7.41 -32.20 9.81
N THR A 141 8.08 -32.74 10.83
CA THR A 141 7.56 -32.87 12.21
C THR A 141 8.62 -32.54 13.26
N GLY A 142 8.23 -32.40 14.53
CA GLY A 142 9.15 -32.26 15.67
C GLY A 142 9.99 -30.99 15.69
N ARG A 143 9.59 -29.96 14.94
CA ARG A 143 10.26 -28.66 14.83
C ARG A 143 9.27 -27.59 14.40
N ILE A 144 9.71 -26.34 14.38
CA ILE A 144 8.99 -25.27 13.71
C ILE A 144 9.14 -25.50 12.20
N VAL A 145 8.02 -25.72 11.50
CA VAL A 145 8.04 -26.06 10.07
C VAL A 145 7.54 -24.91 9.19
N PRO A 146 8.25 -24.59 8.10
CA PRO A 146 7.91 -23.48 7.21
C PRO A 146 6.71 -23.81 6.31
N VAL A 147 5.85 -22.83 6.03
CA VAL A 147 4.73 -22.94 5.09
C VAL A 147 4.96 -22.02 3.89
N TYR A 148 4.95 -22.59 2.69
CA TYR A 148 5.29 -21.91 1.44
C TYR A 148 4.09 -21.82 0.51
N GLY A 149 4.11 -20.85 -0.42
CA GLY A 149 3.19 -20.84 -1.54
C GLY A 149 3.39 -22.08 -2.42
N LEU A 150 2.29 -22.65 -2.91
CA LEU A 150 2.33 -23.83 -3.78
C LEU A 150 1.54 -23.55 -5.06
N THR A 151 1.97 -24.13 -6.17
CA THR A 151 1.26 -24.11 -7.44
C THR A 151 1.29 -25.48 -8.12
N GLY A 152 0.28 -25.77 -8.93
CA GLY A 152 0.21 -26.97 -9.76
C GLY A 152 0.39 -28.28 -8.97
N SER A 153 1.46 -29.00 -9.28
CA SER A 153 1.79 -30.31 -8.73
C SER A 153 2.71 -30.29 -7.51
N LEU A 154 3.12 -29.11 -7.04
CA LEU A 154 3.96 -28.96 -5.86
C LEU A 154 3.21 -29.32 -4.58
N THR A 155 3.89 -30.02 -3.68
CA THR A 155 3.37 -30.35 -2.35
C THR A 155 4.33 -29.80 -1.30
N MET A 156 3.79 -29.41 -0.14
CA MET A 156 4.60 -28.93 0.99
C MET A 156 5.73 -29.89 1.33
N LYS A 157 5.44 -31.20 1.35
CA LYS A 157 6.41 -32.25 1.66
C LYS A 157 7.59 -32.26 0.68
N ARG A 158 7.29 -32.16 -0.63
CA ARG A 158 8.32 -32.15 -1.67
C ARG A 158 9.18 -30.89 -1.58
N LEU A 159 8.56 -29.72 -1.44
CA LEU A 159 9.27 -28.45 -1.38
C LEU A 159 10.17 -28.34 -0.13
N ARG A 160 9.65 -28.68 1.06
CA ARG A 160 10.43 -28.72 2.30
C ARG A 160 11.62 -29.67 2.21
N SER A 161 11.45 -30.87 1.63
CA SER A 161 12.55 -31.81 1.44
C SER A 161 13.62 -31.26 0.49
N ALA A 162 13.22 -30.64 -0.62
CA ALA A 162 14.16 -30.02 -1.55
C ALA A 162 14.91 -28.84 -0.90
N MET A 163 14.19 -27.99 -0.16
CA MET A 163 14.76 -26.87 0.61
C MET A 163 15.80 -27.34 1.63
N ASN A 164 15.47 -28.38 2.42
CA ASN A 164 16.39 -28.92 3.43
C ASN A 164 17.69 -29.47 2.80
N VAL A 165 17.61 -29.99 1.58
CA VAL A 165 18.77 -30.49 0.82
C VAL A 165 19.58 -29.33 0.22
N ALA A 166 18.93 -28.24 -0.18
CA ALA A 166 19.56 -27.01 -0.67
C ALA A 166 20.21 -26.17 0.45
N LEU A 167 19.70 -26.26 1.68
CA LEU A 167 20.07 -25.41 2.82
C LEU A 167 21.58 -25.29 3.12
N PRO A 168 22.40 -26.34 2.96
CA PRO A 168 23.85 -26.22 3.13
C PRO A 168 24.48 -25.19 2.18
N ALA A 169 23.95 -25.02 0.96
CA ALA A 169 24.45 -24.04 -0.01
C ALA A 169 24.25 -22.59 0.47
N ALA A 170 23.44 -22.34 1.50
CA ALA A 170 23.27 -21.01 2.08
C ALA A 170 24.59 -20.42 2.62
N SER A 171 25.59 -21.24 2.98
CA SER A 171 26.92 -20.74 3.38
C SER A 171 27.75 -20.14 2.25
N GLU A 172 27.33 -20.32 0.99
CA GLU A 172 27.97 -19.70 -0.17
C GLU A 172 27.51 -18.25 -0.39
N PHE A 173 26.45 -17.80 0.29
CA PHE A 173 26.05 -16.39 0.21
C PHE A 173 27.09 -15.52 0.93
N PRO A 174 27.70 -14.54 0.24
CA PRO A 174 28.50 -13.54 0.92
C PRO A 174 27.59 -12.69 1.81
N ASP A 175 28.04 -12.40 3.03
CA ASP A 175 27.37 -11.40 3.85
C ASP A 175 27.79 -10.02 3.33
N TRP A 176 26.88 -9.37 2.60
CA TRP A 176 27.13 -8.09 1.94
C TRP A 176 27.00 -6.91 2.89
N MET A 177 26.42 -7.11 4.07
CA MET A 177 26.25 -6.06 5.07
C MET A 177 27.59 -5.75 5.76
N PRO A 178 27.93 -4.47 5.98
CA PRO A 178 29.09 -4.09 6.76
C PRO A 178 29.11 -4.76 8.15
N GLY A 179 30.25 -5.36 8.51
CA GLY A 179 30.36 -6.20 9.72
C GLY A 179 30.23 -5.44 11.05
N ASP A 180 30.54 -4.15 11.04
CA ASP A 180 30.29 -3.20 12.12
C ASP A 180 28.78 -3.02 12.38
N ILE A 181 27.95 -2.91 11.34
CA ILE A 181 26.48 -2.86 11.46
C ILE A 181 25.97 -4.17 12.05
N VAL A 182 26.40 -5.31 11.50
CA VAL A 182 26.00 -6.65 11.96
C VAL A 182 26.33 -6.85 13.45
N SER A 183 27.53 -6.45 13.87
CA SER A 183 27.98 -6.61 15.25
C SER A 183 27.31 -5.64 16.23
N THR A 184 27.07 -4.39 15.82
CA THR A 184 26.43 -3.36 16.65
C THR A 184 24.97 -3.71 16.92
N GLU A 185 24.23 -4.11 15.88
CA GLU A 185 22.81 -4.50 15.97
C GLU A 185 22.63 -5.96 16.42
N ARG A 186 23.72 -6.71 16.61
CA ARG A 186 23.74 -8.14 17.02
C ARG A 186 22.90 -9.03 16.10
N LEU A 187 22.92 -8.72 14.81
CA LEU A 187 22.18 -9.48 13.81
C LEU A 187 22.94 -10.77 13.44
N PRO A 188 22.25 -11.89 13.13
CA PRO A 188 22.88 -13.08 12.57
C PRO A 188 23.46 -12.78 11.20
N SER A 189 24.45 -13.56 10.75
CA SER A 189 24.96 -13.43 9.38
C SER A 189 23.89 -13.82 8.35
N LEU A 190 24.00 -13.32 7.11
CA LEU A 190 23.04 -13.66 6.05
C LEU A 190 22.87 -15.19 5.87
N PRO A 191 23.94 -16.01 5.82
CA PRO A 191 23.79 -17.46 5.80
C PRO A 191 23.05 -18.06 7.00
N GLN A 192 23.22 -17.50 8.20
CA GLN A 192 22.52 -17.95 9.40
C GLN A 192 21.04 -17.58 9.34
N ALA A 193 20.72 -16.36 8.91
CA ALA A 193 19.35 -15.90 8.75
C ALA A 193 18.59 -16.72 7.69
N LEU A 194 19.20 -17.00 6.53
CA LEU A 194 18.61 -17.86 5.49
C LEU A 194 18.41 -19.31 5.98
N LYS A 195 19.27 -19.82 6.86
CA LYS A 195 19.04 -21.16 7.46
C LYS A 195 17.84 -21.14 8.41
N ALA A 196 17.81 -20.15 9.30
CA ALA A 196 16.79 -20.05 10.34
C ALA A 196 15.42 -19.63 9.81
N ILE A 197 15.33 -18.84 8.74
CA ILE A 197 14.04 -18.51 8.11
C ILE A 197 13.36 -19.77 7.55
N HIS A 198 14.12 -20.76 7.06
CA HIS A 198 13.53 -22.00 6.57
C HIS A 198 13.33 -23.04 7.66
N PHE A 199 14.33 -23.29 8.49
CA PHE A 199 14.30 -24.32 9.52
C PHE A 199 14.94 -23.79 10.81
N PRO A 200 14.20 -23.01 11.61
CA PRO A 200 14.72 -22.44 12.84
C PRO A 200 14.82 -23.51 13.94
N ASP A 201 15.87 -23.44 14.75
CA ASP A 201 16.05 -24.30 15.93
C ASP A 201 15.16 -23.83 17.10
N SER A 202 14.89 -22.53 17.18
CA SER A 202 14.00 -21.95 18.17
C SER A 202 13.19 -20.79 17.60
N ARG A 203 12.12 -20.42 18.31
CA ARG A 203 11.31 -19.24 17.97
C ARG A 203 12.12 -17.95 17.98
N LYS A 204 13.11 -17.84 18.89
CA LYS A 204 14.01 -16.69 18.96
C LYS A 204 14.90 -16.61 17.72
N ASP A 205 15.42 -17.73 17.24
CA ASP A 205 16.24 -17.75 16.02
C ASP A 205 15.43 -17.35 14.79
N LEU A 206 14.17 -17.81 14.72
CA LEU A 206 13.23 -17.38 13.69
C LEU A 206 12.99 -15.87 13.73
N GLU A 207 12.67 -15.33 14.91
CA GLU A 207 12.40 -13.90 15.09
C GLU A 207 13.61 -13.04 14.68
N THR A 208 14.81 -13.44 15.10
CA THR A 208 16.06 -12.73 14.76
C THR A 208 16.41 -12.86 13.26
N ALA A 209 16.12 -14.01 12.64
CA ALA A 209 16.31 -14.20 11.21
C ALA A 209 15.36 -13.34 10.37
N ILE A 210 14.08 -13.27 10.77
CA ILE A 210 13.10 -12.37 10.14
C ILE A 210 13.57 -10.93 10.28
N GLU A 211 13.98 -10.49 11.48
CA GLU A 211 14.48 -9.14 11.72
C GLU A 211 15.69 -8.81 10.83
N ARG A 212 16.68 -9.71 10.73
CA ARG A 212 17.84 -9.55 9.86
C ARG A 212 17.45 -9.38 8.39
N LEU A 213 16.59 -10.26 7.87
CA LEU A 213 16.22 -10.23 6.45
C LEU A 213 15.34 -9.01 6.12
N LYS A 214 14.47 -8.58 7.05
CA LYS A 214 13.76 -7.31 6.94
C LYS A 214 14.73 -6.13 6.88
N PHE A 215 15.75 -6.13 7.75
CA PHE A 215 16.74 -5.07 7.78
C PHE A 215 17.59 -5.06 6.50
N ASP A 216 17.99 -6.22 5.96
CA ASP A 216 18.65 -6.35 4.65
C ASP A 216 17.83 -5.66 3.54
N GLU A 217 16.54 -5.97 3.45
CA GLU A 217 15.63 -5.37 2.45
C GLU A 217 15.53 -3.85 2.60
N LEU A 218 15.31 -3.36 3.83
CA LEU A 218 15.17 -1.93 4.11
C LEU A 218 16.47 -1.17 3.87
N PHE A 219 17.61 -1.73 4.28
CA PHE A 219 18.93 -1.12 4.11
C PHE A 219 19.33 -1.03 2.64
N LEU A 220 19.11 -2.11 1.88
CA LEU A 220 19.34 -2.10 0.43
C LEU A 220 18.50 -1.03 -0.27
N HIS A 221 17.23 -0.91 0.13
CA HIS A 221 16.33 0.10 -0.43
C HIS A 221 16.79 1.54 -0.13
N GLN A 222 17.23 1.82 1.11
CA GLN A 222 17.79 3.13 1.47
C GLN A 222 19.06 3.46 0.69
N LEU A 223 19.93 2.47 0.46
CA LEU A 223 21.14 2.62 -0.36
C LEU A 223 20.81 2.91 -1.83
N MET A 224 19.87 2.18 -2.41
CA MET A 224 19.41 2.43 -3.78
C MET A 224 18.86 3.85 -3.95
N PHE A 225 18.06 4.34 -3.01
CA PHE A 225 17.60 5.73 -3.05
C PHE A 225 18.72 6.75 -2.90
N ALA A 226 19.70 6.47 -2.05
CA ALA A 226 20.86 7.33 -1.92
C ALA A 226 21.65 7.40 -3.24
N HIS A 227 21.79 6.27 -3.94
CA HIS A 227 22.39 6.23 -5.27
C HIS A 227 21.62 7.10 -6.27
N VAL A 228 20.30 6.92 -6.39
CA VAL A 228 19.46 7.72 -7.31
C VAL A 228 19.48 9.22 -6.97
N ARG A 229 19.54 9.59 -5.69
CA ARG A 229 19.70 10.99 -5.26
C ARG A 229 21.06 11.55 -5.68
N SER A 230 22.12 10.76 -5.56
CA SER A 230 23.47 11.12 -6.00
C SER A 230 23.50 11.38 -7.51
N GLU A 231 22.97 10.47 -8.32
CA GLU A 231 22.86 10.66 -9.78
C GLU A 231 22.08 11.93 -10.16
N ARG A 232 20.99 12.22 -9.44
CA ARG A 232 20.23 13.46 -9.62
C ARG A 232 21.00 14.72 -9.25
N ALA A 233 21.84 14.68 -8.21
CA ALA A 233 22.68 15.80 -7.82
C ALA A 233 23.68 16.19 -8.92
N PHE A 234 24.02 15.26 -9.83
CA PHE A 234 24.83 15.55 -11.01
C PHE A 234 24.05 16.16 -12.19
N LYS A 235 22.70 16.06 -12.20
CA LYS A 235 21.87 16.75 -13.19
C LYS A 235 21.80 18.24 -12.88
N ARG A 236 21.81 19.07 -13.92
CA ARG A 236 21.64 20.52 -13.78
C ARG A 236 20.17 20.89 -13.83
N ALA A 237 19.76 21.82 -12.98
CA ALA A 237 18.47 22.49 -13.05
C ALA A 237 18.65 24.00 -13.13
N ALA A 238 17.61 24.70 -13.53
CA ALA A 238 17.64 26.15 -13.53
C ALA A 238 17.45 26.71 -12.13
N GLU A 239 18.42 27.45 -11.63
CA GLU A 239 18.34 28.06 -10.29
C GLU A 239 17.25 29.13 -10.22
N ILE A 240 16.24 28.91 -9.38
CA ILE A 240 15.18 29.88 -9.13
C ILE A 240 15.61 30.77 -7.96
N GLU A 241 16.07 31.99 -8.26
CA GLU A 241 16.55 32.95 -7.26
C GLU A 241 15.51 33.17 -6.15
N LEU A 242 15.91 32.85 -4.91
CA LEU A 242 15.12 33.10 -3.71
C LEU A 242 14.96 34.60 -3.48
N ASN A 243 13.72 35.08 -3.51
CA ASN A 243 13.40 36.47 -3.25
C ASN A 243 12.37 36.60 -2.11
N GLU A 244 12.86 36.88 -0.91
CA GLU A 244 12.01 37.01 0.28
C GLU A 244 10.99 38.14 0.17
N VAL A 245 11.37 39.25 -0.46
CA VAL A 245 10.51 40.44 -0.56
C VAL A 245 9.28 40.12 -1.43
N PHE A 246 9.52 39.47 -2.57
CA PHE A 246 8.47 38.98 -3.44
C PHE A 246 7.56 37.96 -2.74
N LEU A 247 8.13 36.97 -2.05
CA LEU A 247 7.34 35.97 -1.34
C LEU A 247 6.48 36.60 -0.24
N LYS A 248 7.03 37.55 0.54
CA LYS A 248 6.27 38.29 1.56
C LYS A 248 5.14 39.10 0.92
N ALA A 249 5.36 39.73 -0.22
CA ALA A 249 4.34 40.46 -0.96
C ALA A 249 3.24 39.52 -1.52
N PHE A 250 3.62 38.38 -2.10
CA PHE A 250 2.69 37.36 -2.58
C PHE A 250 1.81 36.83 -1.45
N VAL A 251 2.42 36.42 -0.34
CA VAL A 251 1.70 35.92 0.84
C VAL A 251 0.81 37.01 1.45
N GLY A 252 1.26 38.27 1.47
CA GLY A 252 0.47 39.40 1.94
C GLY A 252 -0.72 39.77 1.06
N GLY A 253 -0.71 39.38 -0.23
CA GLY A 253 -1.82 39.57 -1.16
C GLY A 253 -2.91 38.50 -1.08
N LEU A 254 -2.70 37.42 -0.33
CA LEU A 254 -3.67 36.35 -0.19
C LEU A 254 -4.88 36.80 0.66
N PRO A 255 -6.10 36.30 0.36
CA PRO A 255 -7.31 36.65 1.12
C PRO A 255 -7.38 35.96 2.51
N PHE A 256 -6.33 35.26 2.92
CA PHE A 256 -6.24 34.52 4.17
C PHE A 256 -4.79 34.47 4.65
N THR A 257 -4.58 34.15 5.92
CA THR A 257 -3.25 34.00 6.51
C THR A 257 -2.78 32.54 6.41
N LEU A 258 -1.54 32.34 5.96
CA LEU A 258 -0.93 31.01 5.93
C LEU A 258 -0.63 30.47 7.33
N THR A 259 -0.82 29.17 7.51
CA THR A 259 -0.42 28.42 8.72
C THR A 259 1.11 28.35 8.84
N SER A 260 1.62 27.96 10.00
CA SER A 260 3.07 27.81 10.20
C SER A 260 3.61 26.67 9.34
N ALA A 261 2.86 25.57 9.23
CA ALA A 261 3.19 24.45 8.37
C ALA A 261 3.25 24.86 6.89
N GLN A 262 2.29 25.65 6.40
CA GLN A 262 2.29 26.17 5.03
C GLN A 262 3.48 27.08 4.75
N LYS A 263 3.78 28.02 5.67
CA LYS A 263 4.95 28.92 5.54
C LYS A 263 6.26 28.15 5.48
N LYS A 264 6.40 27.14 6.35
CA LYS A 264 7.56 26.25 6.36
C LYS A 264 7.70 25.48 5.05
N ALA A 265 6.62 24.87 4.55
CA ALA A 265 6.63 24.13 3.29
C ALA A 265 6.99 25.03 2.09
N VAL A 266 6.42 26.24 2.00
CA VAL A 266 6.80 27.22 0.95
C VAL A 266 8.28 27.56 1.04
N TRP A 267 8.80 27.80 2.23
CA TRP A 267 10.21 28.13 2.44
C TRP A 267 11.13 26.98 2.03
N GLU A 268 10.85 25.75 2.46
CA GLU A 268 11.59 24.54 2.07
C GLU A 268 11.61 24.36 0.56
N ILE A 269 10.45 24.48 -0.11
CA ILE A 269 10.34 24.36 -1.57
C ILE A 269 11.19 25.40 -2.29
N VAL A 270 11.08 26.69 -1.91
CA VAL A 270 11.81 27.76 -2.62
C VAL A 270 13.32 27.69 -2.34
N GLN A 271 13.74 27.29 -1.14
CA GLN A 271 15.16 27.04 -0.87
C GLN A 271 15.72 25.90 -1.72
N ASP A 272 14.93 24.87 -1.97
CA ASP A 272 15.35 23.73 -2.78
C ASP A 272 15.43 24.07 -4.27
N MET A 273 14.47 24.84 -4.79
CA MET A 273 14.50 25.35 -6.17
C MET A 273 15.64 26.34 -6.43
N ALA A 274 16.23 26.93 -5.39
CA ALA A 274 17.38 27.82 -5.52
C ALA A 274 18.72 27.07 -5.69
N LYS A 275 18.74 25.73 -5.58
CA LYS A 275 19.94 24.90 -5.75
C LYS A 275 20.22 24.61 -7.24
N PRO A 276 21.48 24.31 -7.62
CA PRO A 276 21.87 24.06 -9.02
C PRO A 276 21.41 22.70 -9.58
N HIS A 277 20.79 21.86 -8.75
CA HIS A 277 20.32 20.52 -9.11
C HIS A 277 18.78 20.42 -8.98
N PRO A 278 18.11 19.53 -9.72
CA PRO A 278 16.65 19.48 -9.73
C PRO A 278 16.09 19.15 -8.35
N MET A 279 15.05 19.88 -7.97
CA MET A 279 14.28 19.59 -6.76
C MET A 279 13.42 18.36 -7.06
N ASN A 280 13.34 17.43 -6.13
CA ASN A 280 12.34 16.37 -6.19
C ASN A 280 11.69 16.21 -4.80
N ARG A 281 10.50 16.81 -4.64
CA ARG A 281 9.86 16.97 -3.34
C ARG A 281 8.42 16.49 -3.35
N LEU A 282 8.02 15.80 -2.29
CA LEU A 282 6.64 15.44 -1.97
C LEU A 282 6.07 16.44 -0.94
N LEU A 283 5.07 17.20 -1.36
CA LEU A 283 4.22 17.98 -0.48
C LEU A 283 3.05 17.12 -0.02
N GLU A 284 3.09 16.78 1.24
CA GLU A 284 2.12 15.92 1.89
C GLU A 284 1.22 16.74 2.82
N GLY A 285 -0.08 16.49 2.77
CA GLY A 285 -1.00 17.14 3.69
C GLY A 285 -2.40 16.61 3.54
N ASP A 286 -3.20 16.77 4.60
CA ASP A 286 -4.59 16.34 4.61
C ASP A 286 -5.45 17.09 3.56
N VAL A 287 -6.65 16.59 3.27
CA VAL A 287 -7.63 17.24 2.39
C VAL A 287 -8.01 18.61 2.96
N GLY A 288 -7.65 19.67 2.23
CA GLY A 288 -7.90 21.05 2.65
C GLY A 288 -6.88 21.63 3.63
N SER A 289 -5.72 20.99 3.82
CA SER A 289 -4.54 21.56 4.49
C SER A 289 -3.90 22.74 3.73
N GLY A 290 -4.38 23.05 2.53
CA GLY A 290 -3.90 24.18 1.72
C GLY A 290 -2.74 23.86 0.77
N LYS A 291 -2.60 22.61 0.30
CA LYS A 291 -1.60 22.23 -0.70
C LYS A 291 -1.56 23.15 -1.92
N THR A 292 -2.74 23.54 -2.44
CA THR A 292 -2.87 24.44 -3.59
C THR A 292 -2.21 25.80 -3.39
N VAL A 293 -2.27 26.40 -2.19
CA VAL A 293 -1.64 27.71 -1.98
C VAL A 293 -0.11 27.60 -1.89
N VAL A 294 0.39 26.48 -1.35
CA VAL A 294 1.82 26.20 -1.29
C VAL A 294 2.38 25.98 -2.70
N SER A 295 1.69 25.20 -3.54
CA SER A 295 2.09 24.98 -4.93
C SER A 295 1.96 26.24 -5.80
N ALA A 296 0.96 27.08 -5.56
CA ALA A 296 0.85 28.39 -6.22
C ALA A 296 1.99 29.35 -5.83
N ALA A 297 2.46 29.34 -4.58
CA ALA A 297 3.62 30.14 -4.16
C ALA A 297 4.92 29.68 -4.83
N ALA A 298 5.10 28.36 -4.98
CA ALA A 298 6.22 27.79 -5.73
C ALA A 298 6.15 28.21 -7.21
N ALA A 299 4.98 28.07 -7.84
CA ALA A 299 4.74 28.49 -9.21
C ALA A 299 5.02 29.99 -9.42
N ALA A 300 4.54 30.85 -8.51
CA ALA A 300 4.78 32.30 -8.58
C ALA A 300 6.28 32.65 -8.58
N SER A 301 7.10 31.89 -7.84
CA SER A 301 8.56 32.10 -7.79
C SER A 301 9.24 31.78 -9.12
N VAL A 302 8.78 30.73 -9.80
CA VAL A 302 9.30 30.30 -11.11
C VAL A 302 8.84 31.24 -12.22
N LEU A 303 7.58 31.66 -12.19
CA LEU A 303 7.03 32.62 -13.15
C LEU A 303 7.72 33.99 -13.05
N ARG A 304 8.17 34.39 -11.85
CA ARG A 304 8.92 35.64 -11.63
C ARG A 304 10.22 35.70 -12.45
N VAL A 305 10.90 34.57 -12.61
CA VAL A 305 12.15 34.47 -13.39
C VAL A 305 11.90 34.16 -14.87
N GLY A 306 10.63 34.17 -15.30
CA GLY A 306 10.24 34.00 -16.70
C GLY A 306 10.24 32.55 -17.19
N GLN A 307 10.32 31.57 -16.29
CA GLN A 307 10.27 30.15 -16.64
C GLN A 307 8.84 29.61 -16.60
N ARG A 308 8.62 28.48 -17.30
CA ARG A 308 7.29 27.87 -17.37
C ARG A 308 6.99 26.99 -16.18
N VAL A 309 5.72 26.94 -15.81
CA VAL A 309 5.16 26.05 -14.80
C VAL A 309 4.12 25.15 -15.46
N VAL A 310 4.23 23.85 -15.24
CA VAL A 310 3.27 22.85 -15.70
C VAL A 310 2.62 22.19 -14.49
N TYR A 311 1.29 22.25 -14.41
CA TYR A 311 0.49 21.56 -13.39
C TYR A 311 -0.29 20.42 -14.03
N LEU A 312 -0.07 19.20 -13.53
CA LEU A 312 -0.75 17.99 -13.97
C LEU A 312 -1.74 17.51 -12.92
N ALA A 313 -3.01 17.44 -13.33
CA ALA A 313 -4.10 16.89 -12.54
C ALA A 313 -4.63 15.58 -13.16
N PRO A 314 -5.03 14.60 -12.34
CA PRO A 314 -5.42 13.27 -12.80
C PRO A 314 -6.75 13.28 -13.56
N THR A 315 -7.61 14.27 -13.30
CA THR A 315 -8.94 14.40 -13.90
C THR A 315 -9.22 15.84 -14.32
N GLU A 316 -10.13 16.00 -15.27
CA GLU A 316 -10.49 17.32 -15.81
C GLU A 316 -11.11 18.21 -14.73
N ILE A 317 -11.93 17.64 -13.86
CA ILE A 317 -12.53 18.35 -12.73
C ILE A 317 -11.45 18.97 -11.83
N LEU A 318 -10.41 18.19 -11.48
CA LEU A 318 -9.33 18.69 -10.65
C LEU A 318 -8.48 19.72 -11.42
N ALA A 319 -8.21 19.50 -12.71
CA ALA A 319 -7.50 20.46 -13.55
C ALA A 319 -8.21 21.82 -13.58
N THR A 320 -9.53 21.83 -13.81
CA THR A 320 -10.35 23.05 -13.83
C THR A 320 -10.38 23.74 -12.47
N GLN A 321 -10.46 22.98 -11.38
CA GLN A 321 -10.40 23.54 -10.03
C GLN A 321 -9.06 24.22 -9.74
N GLN A 322 -7.94 23.57 -10.09
CA GLN A 322 -6.61 24.11 -9.86
C GLN A 322 -6.34 25.31 -10.76
N HIS A 323 -6.79 25.28 -12.01
CA HIS A 323 -6.77 26.43 -12.91
C HIS A 323 -7.50 27.64 -12.30
N GLN A 324 -8.73 27.47 -11.80
CA GLN A 324 -9.46 28.54 -11.14
C GLN A 324 -8.74 29.09 -9.90
N ALA A 325 -8.11 28.22 -9.12
CA ALA A 325 -7.33 28.64 -7.96
C ALA A 325 -6.08 29.43 -8.39
N PHE A 326 -5.35 28.95 -9.39
CA PHE A 326 -4.14 29.59 -9.91
C PHE A 326 -4.46 30.94 -10.56
N VAL A 327 -5.54 31.06 -11.34
CA VAL A 327 -6.00 32.35 -11.89
C VAL A 327 -6.29 33.37 -10.78
N LYS A 328 -6.82 32.93 -9.63
CA LYS A 328 -7.09 33.82 -8.48
C LYS A 328 -5.84 34.23 -7.72
N PHE A 329 -4.86 33.33 -7.61
CA PHE A 329 -3.65 33.56 -6.81
C PHE A 329 -2.51 34.21 -7.61
N LEU A 330 -2.47 33.99 -8.93
CA LEU A 330 -1.41 34.47 -9.80
C LEU A 330 -1.88 35.70 -10.59
N ASN A 331 -1.03 36.72 -10.68
CA ASN A 331 -1.28 37.91 -11.49
C ASN A 331 -0.86 37.74 -12.95
N GLN A 332 -0.99 36.52 -13.51
CA GLN A 332 -0.59 36.20 -14.88
C GLN A 332 -1.62 35.27 -15.54
N PRO A 333 -1.71 35.25 -16.89
CA PRO A 333 -2.59 34.34 -17.61
C PRO A 333 -2.23 32.87 -17.32
N VAL A 334 -3.24 32.06 -17.01
CA VAL A 334 -3.10 30.63 -16.79
C VAL A 334 -3.89 29.88 -17.86
N ALA A 335 -3.22 28.98 -18.58
CA ALA A 335 -3.86 28.10 -19.56
C ALA A 335 -4.46 26.87 -18.87
N LEU A 336 -5.64 26.43 -19.33
CA LEU A 336 -6.22 25.13 -19.02
C LEU A 336 -6.31 24.31 -20.31
N LEU A 337 -5.62 23.18 -20.38
CA LEU A 337 -5.74 22.22 -21.49
C LEU A 337 -6.18 20.85 -20.96
N THR A 338 -7.44 20.51 -21.18
CA THR A 338 -7.98 19.16 -20.99
C THR A 338 -8.52 18.61 -22.31
N ARG A 339 -9.09 17.40 -22.30
CA ARG A 339 -9.71 16.82 -23.50
C ARG A 339 -10.99 17.57 -23.87
N SER A 340 -11.76 18.02 -22.88
CA SER A 340 -13.06 18.67 -23.07
C SER A 340 -13.03 20.20 -22.93
N GLN A 341 -12.05 20.77 -22.23
CA GLN A 341 -12.01 22.20 -21.88
C GLN A 341 -10.69 22.85 -22.28
N GLN A 342 -10.79 24.05 -22.85
CA GLN A 342 -9.65 24.89 -23.22
C GLN A 342 -9.91 26.33 -22.78
N LYS A 343 -9.08 26.85 -21.86
CA LYS A 343 -9.22 28.21 -21.32
C LYS A 343 -7.90 28.95 -21.26
N LEU A 344 -7.97 30.27 -21.39
CA LEU A 344 -6.88 31.19 -21.13
C LEU A 344 -7.36 32.26 -20.14
N GLY A 345 -6.84 32.25 -18.91
CA GLY A 345 -7.46 33.01 -17.83
C GLY A 345 -8.89 32.51 -17.61
N GLU A 346 -9.88 33.40 -17.61
CA GLU A 346 -11.30 33.01 -17.49
C GLU A 346 -11.99 32.74 -18.84
N GLU A 347 -11.34 33.06 -19.96
CA GLU A 347 -11.93 33.01 -21.30
C GLU A 347 -11.81 31.62 -21.94
N GLU A 348 -12.86 31.16 -22.62
CA GLU A 348 -12.83 29.95 -23.44
C GLU A 348 -12.19 30.25 -24.80
N VAL A 349 -11.26 29.39 -25.20
CA VAL A 349 -10.48 29.55 -26.44
C VAL A 349 -10.48 28.26 -27.24
N SER A 350 -10.25 28.37 -28.54
CA SER A 350 -10.13 27.18 -29.38
C SER A 350 -8.85 26.40 -29.01
N LYS A 351 -8.90 25.07 -29.17
CA LYS A 351 -7.75 24.20 -28.87
C LYS A 351 -6.51 24.54 -29.70
N SER A 352 -6.68 24.88 -30.97
CA SER A 352 -5.57 25.28 -31.83
C SER A 352 -4.90 26.55 -31.35
N ASP A 353 -5.70 27.56 -30.98
CA ASP A 353 -5.18 28.85 -30.54
C ASP A 353 -4.47 28.69 -29.19
N LEU A 354 -5.02 27.90 -28.26
CA LEU A 354 -4.38 27.65 -26.98
C LEU A 354 -3.03 26.93 -27.13
N ILE A 355 -2.96 25.92 -28.00
CA ILE A 355 -1.70 25.21 -28.28
C ILE A 355 -0.69 26.16 -28.92
N GLU A 356 -1.12 27.05 -29.83
CA GLU A 356 -0.25 28.07 -30.40
C GLU A 356 0.29 29.04 -29.33
N GLN A 357 -0.57 29.53 -28.43
CA GLN A 357 -0.17 30.40 -27.32
C GLN A 357 0.82 29.72 -26.37
N ILE A 358 0.66 28.42 -26.12
CA ILE A 358 1.59 27.63 -25.32
C ILE A 358 2.92 27.44 -26.05
N ASN A 359 2.88 27.04 -27.33
CA ASN A 359 4.08 26.75 -28.12
C ASN A 359 4.93 28.01 -28.35
N THR A 360 4.29 29.14 -28.61
CA THR A 360 4.94 30.46 -28.77
C THR A 360 5.49 31.04 -27.48
N GLY A 361 5.10 30.49 -26.32
CA GLY A 361 5.57 30.93 -25.01
C GLY A 361 4.86 32.17 -24.45
N ASN A 362 3.75 32.59 -25.05
CA ASN A 362 2.92 33.69 -24.55
C ASN A 362 2.24 33.35 -23.22
N VAL A 363 2.13 32.06 -22.90
CA VAL A 363 1.60 31.57 -21.63
C VAL A 363 2.66 30.74 -20.91
N GLN A 364 2.99 31.13 -19.69
CA GLN A 364 4.01 30.48 -18.88
C GLN A 364 3.44 29.49 -17.86
N CYS A 365 2.20 29.69 -17.40
CA CYS A 365 1.55 28.79 -16.45
C CYS A 365 0.48 27.94 -17.14
N ILE A 366 0.66 26.62 -17.13
CA ILE A 366 -0.17 25.68 -17.87
C ILE A 366 -0.72 24.64 -16.90
N VAL A 367 -2.03 24.50 -16.84
CA VAL A 367 -2.73 23.48 -16.06
C VAL A 367 -3.40 22.51 -17.01
N GLY A 368 -3.31 21.21 -16.77
CA GLY A 368 -3.96 20.24 -17.63
C GLY A 368 -3.95 18.82 -17.09
N THR A 369 -4.49 17.93 -17.92
CA THR A 369 -4.46 16.48 -17.66
C THR A 369 -3.42 15.82 -18.56
N HIS A 370 -3.51 14.49 -18.72
CA HIS A 370 -2.72 13.72 -19.67
C HIS A 370 -2.76 14.24 -21.12
N ALA A 371 -3.75 15.09 -21.46
CA ALA A 371 -3.77 15.82 -22.73
C ALA A 371 -2.48 16.60 -22.97
N LEU A 372 -1.83 17.16 -21.94
CA LEU A 372 -0.57 17.88 -22.10
C LEU A 372 0.58 17.01 -22.62
N LEU A 373 0.51 15.69 -22.43
CA LEU A 373 1.56 14.74 -22.82
C LEU A 373 1.30 14.07 -24.17
N GLN A 374 0.04 13.98 -24.57
CA GLN A 374 -0.37 13.32 -25.82
C GLN A 374 -0.48 14.30 -26.99
N GLU A 375 -0.84 15.54 -26.70
CA GLU A 375 -0.99 16.58 -27.70
C GLU A 375 0.39 17.13 -28.09
N LYS A 376 0.56 17.65 -29.32
CA LYS A 376 1.83 18.20 -29.83
C LYS A 376 2.21 19.54 -29.19
N VAL A 377 2.16 19.60 -27.87
CA VAL A 377 2.49 20.77 -27.06
C VAL A 377 4.00 20.81 -26.88
N GLN A 378 4.61 21.89 -27.33
CA GLN A 378 6.02 22.17 -27.12
C GLN A 378 6.16 22.93 -25.82
N LEU A 379 6.24 22.17 -24.74
CA LEU A 379 6.63 22.66 -23.43
C LEU A 379 8.13 22.98 -23.52
N GLY A 380 8.48 24.25 -23.76
CA GLY A 380 9.86 24.74 -23.88
C GLY A 380 10.61 24.68 -22.55
N ASP A 381 11.24 25.77 -22.12
CA ASP A 381 12.00 25.78 -20.87
C ASP A 381 11.09 25.73 -19.63
N ILE A 382 10.91 24.52 -19.09
CA ILE A 382 10.12 24.25 -17.89
C ILE A 382 11.00 24.46 -16.65
N GLY A 383 10.58 25.37 -15.77
CA GLY A 383 11.25 25.54 -14.47
C GLY A 383 10.67 24.63 -13.38
N LEU A 384 9.35 24.38 -13.41
CA LEU A 384 8.67 23.58 -12.39
C LEU A 384 7.52 22.76 -12.95
N ILE A 385 7.49 21.49 -12.54
CA ILE A 385 6.39 20.55 -12.77
C ILE A 385 5.73 20.24 -11.43
N ILE A 386 4.42 20.40 -11.37
CA ILE A 386 3.59 20.09 -10.21
C ILE A 386 2.68 18.93 -10.59
N ILE A 387 2.73 17.83 -9.84
CA ILE A 387 1.89 16.65 -10.07
C ILE A 387 0.99 16.42 -8.85
N ASP A 388 -0.32 16.49 -9.04
CA ASP A 388 -1.31 16.22 -7.99
C ASP A 388 -1.78 14.76 -8.03
N GLU A 389 -1.82 14.09 -6.89
CA GLU A 389 -2.14 12.65 -6.78
C GLU A 389 -1.25 11.78 -7.70
N GLN A 390 0.08 11.89 -7.53
CA GLN A 390 1.09 11.28 -8.40
C GLN A 390 0.87 9.79 -8.70
N HIS A 391 0.27 9.03 -7.78
CA HIS A 391 0.02 7.60 -7.91
C HIS A 391 -1.01 7.25 -9.01
N ARG A 392 -1.68 8.24 -9.60
CA ARG A 392 -2.62 8.07 -10.71
C ARG A 392 -1.98 8.21 -12.09
N PHE A 393 -0.71 8.62 -12.17
CA PHE A 393 0.01 8.84 -13.42
C PHE A 393 0.98 7.68 -13.70
N GLY A 394 1.07 7.28 -14.98
CA GLY A 394 2.01 6.24 -15.42
C GLY A 394 3.46 6.70 -15.30
N VAL A 395 4.40 5.76 -15.15
CA VAL A 395 5.81 6.09 -14.89
C VAL A 395 6.53 6.62 -16.13
N GLU A 396 6.34 5.99 -17.29
CA GLU A 396 6.89 6.44 -18.59
C GLU A 396 6.53 7.91 -18.90
N GLN A 397 5.31 8.30 -18.54
CA GLN A 397 4.78 9.64 -18.76
C GLN A 397 5.46 10.68 -17.86
N ARG A 398 5.84 10.30 -16.64
CA ARG A 398 6.61 11.16 -15.73
C ARG A 398 8.05 11.29 -16.21
N HIS A 399 8.65 10.21 -16.70
CA HIS A 399 10.01 10.26 -17.23
C HIS A 399 10.11 11.22 -18.43
N ALA A 400 9.18 11.14 -19.38
CA ALA A 400 9.14 12.03 -20.55
C ALA A 400 9.08 13.53 -20.21
N LEU A 401 8.54 13.89 -19.04
CA LEU A 401 8.47 15.27 -18.55
C LEU A 401 9.71 15.72 -17.78
N LEU A 402 10.47 14.77 -17.25
CA LEU A 402 11.68 15.02 -16.46
C LEU A 402 12.95 14.93 -17.32
N ASP A 403 12.84 14.35 -18.52
CA ASP A 403 13.91 14.22 -19.50
C ASP A 403 14.08 15.50 -20.35
N HIS A 404 14.33 16.61 -19.65
CA HIS A 404 14.73 17.89 -20.24
C HIS A 404 16.12 18.29 -19.70
N ASP A 405 16.89 19.04 -20.49
CA ASP A 405 18.15 19.64 -20.06
C ASP A 405 18.09 21.17 -20.29
N PRO A 406 18.11 22.00 -19.23
CA PRO A 406 18.19 21.63 -17.81
C PRO A 406 16.94 20.91 -17.30
N ALA A 407 17.13 20.04 -16.31
CA ALA A 407 16.05 19.26 -15.71
C ALA A 407 15.11 20.17 -14.90
N PRO A 408 13.78 20.02 -15.02
CA PRO A 408 12.84 20.84 -14.27
C PRO A 408 12.82 20.44 -12.79
N HIS A 409 12.46 21.37 -11.92
CA HIS A 409 12.10 21.05 -10.54
C HIS A 409 10.77 20.27 -10.51
N LEU A 410 10.67 19.26 -9.65
CA LEU A 410 9.47 18.44 -9.48
C LEU A 410 8.88 18.59 -8.08
N LEU A 411 7.61 19.00 -8.03
CA LEU A 411 6.78 19.04 -6.82
C LEU A 411 5.61 18.07 -6.96
N SER A 412 5.70 16.92 -6.29
CA SER A 412 4.59 15.97 -6.19
C SER A 412 3.70 16.31 -5.01
N MET A 413 2.39 16.09 -5.12
CA MET A 413 1.42 16.31 -4.06
C MET A 413 0.56 15.07 -3.83
N THR A 414 0.20 14.85 -2.56
CA THR A 414 -0.74 13.79 -2.18
C THR A 414 -1.69 14.26 -1.09
N ALA A 415 -2.94 13.81 -1.17
CA ALA A 415 -3.93 14.02 -0.11
C ALA A 415 -4.07 12.83 0.84
N THR A 416 -3.48 11.67 0.53
CA THR A 416 -3.36 10.58 1.50
C THR A 416 -2.25 10.92 2.49
N PRO A 417 -2.54 11.17 3.77
CA PRO A 417 -1.50 11.21 4.78
C PRO A 417 -0.92 9.79 4.88
N ILE A 418 0.38 9.68 4.68
CA ILE A 418 1.23 8.52 4.83
C ILE A 418 2.10 8.83 6.06
N PRO A 419 2.36 7.86 6.96
CA PRO A 419 3.29 8.09 8.05
C PRO A 419 4.64 8.54 7.50
N ARG A 420 5.25 9.55 8.12
CA ARG A 420 6.51 10.14 7.61
C ARG A 420 7.61 9.10 7.39
N SER A 421 7.74 8.15 8.32
CA SER A 421 8.69 7.04 8.23
C SER A 421 8.44 6.17 7.00
N LEU A 422 7.17 5.93 6.67
CA LEU A 422 6.77 5.17 5.50
C LEU A 422 7.00 5.97 4.22
N ALA A 423 6.63 7.25 4.19
CA ALA A 423 6.85 8.11 3.04
C ALA A 423 8.35 8.21 2.67
N LEU A 424 9.24 8.33 3.67
CA LEU A 424 10.69 8.34 3.48
C LEU A 424 11.30 6.97 3.11
N THR A 425 10.55 5.88 3.28
CA THR A 425 11.00 4.53 2.92
C THR A 425 10.44 4.07 1.58
N VAL A 426 9.29 4.57 1.16
CA VAL A 426 8.67 4.22 -0.13
C VAL A 426 9.01 5.25 -1.20
N TYR A 427 9.15 6.51 -0.81
CA TYR A 427 9.54 7.62 -1.68
C TYR A 427 10.86 8.22 -1.22
N GLY A 428 11.80 7.40 -0.70
CA GLY A 428 13.03 7.87 -0.05
C GLY A 428 13.99 8.65 -0.97
N ASP A 429 13.70 8.67 -2.26
CA ASP A 429 14.32 9.54 -3.25
C ASP A 429 13.73 10.97 -3.28
N LEU A 430 12.60 11.21 -2.61
CA LEU A 430 11.91 12.50 -2.49
C LEU A 430 12.25 13.18 -1.16
N GLU A 431 12.50 14.49 -1.22
CA GLU A 431 12.43 15.32 -0.01
C GLU A 431 10.96 15.53 0.40
N LEU A 432 10.67 15.71 1.69
CA LEU A 432 9.30 15.69 2.20
C LEU A 432 8.96 16.98 2.96
N SER A 433 7.86 17.62 2.56
CA SER A 433 7.27 18.77 3.25
C SER A 433 5.87 18.42 3.74
N ILE A 434 5.62 18.56 5.04
CA ILE A 434 4.37 18.13 5.69
C ILE A 434 3.51 19.34 6.08
N LEU A 435 2.23 19.29 5.71
CA LEU A 435 1.18 20.17 6.20
C LEU A 435 0.35 19.46 7.27
N ASN A 436 0.80 19.56 8.53
CA ASN A 436 0.15 18.98 9.71
C ASN A 436 -0.80 19.95 10.44
N GLU A 437 -1.00 21.16 9.90
CA GLU A 437 -1.89 22.17 10.46
C GLU A 437 -3.05 22.44 9.48
N MET A 438 -4.27 22.51 10.02
CA MET A 438 -5.44 22.92 9.24
C MET A 438 -5.62 24.45 9.28
N PRO A 439 -6.12 25.08 8.20
CA PRO A 439 -6.42 26.52 8.20
C PRO A 439 -7.42 26.91 9.29
N ALA A 440 -7.27 28.13 9.83
CA ALA A 440 -8.16 28.66 10.85
C ALA A 440 -9.62 28.79 10.34
N GLY A 441 -10.59 28.50 11.21
CA GLY A 441 -12.03 28.61 10.91
C GLY A 441 -12.74 27.31 10.53
N ARG A 442 -12.02 26.21 10.27
CA ARG A 442 -12.63 24.89 10.08
C ARG A 442 -13.04 24.25 11.40
N LYS A 443 -14.29 23.78 11.47
CA LYS A 443 -14.77 22.94 12.57
C LYS A 443 -14.47 21.47 12.27
N PRO A 444 -14.00 20.68 13.25
CA PRO A 444 -13.80 19.25 13.07
C PRO A 444 -15.12 18.55 12.74
N VAL A 445 -15.06 17.59 11.81
CA VAL A 445 -16.22 16.80 11.43
C VAL A 445 -16.56 15.85 12.57
N ALA A 446 -17.74 16.01 13.16
CA ALA A 446 -18.22 15.13 14.22
C ALA A 446 -18.47 13.73 13.62
N THR A 447 -17.66 12.76 14.03
CA THR A 447 -17.69 11.41 13.47
C THR A 447 -18.29 10.45 14.49
N ALA A 448 -19.20 9.57 14.06
CA ALA A 448 -19.82 8.58 14.93
C ALA A 448 -20.03 7.25 14.23
N VAL A 449 -19.75 6.14 14.92
CA VAL A 449 -20.14 4.80 14.47
C VAL A 449 -21.60 4.57 14.87
N VAL A 450 -22.46 4.23 13.91
CA VAL A 450 -23.92 4.14 14.12
C VAL A 450 -24.39 2.68 14.00
N PRO A 451 -24.61 1.97 15.12
CA PRO A 451 -25.18 0.64 15.10
C PRO A 451 -26.60 0.62 14.52
N HIS A 452 -27.03 -0.55 14.03
CA HIS A 452 -28.35 -0.72 13.38
C HIS A 452 -29.52 -0.15 14.19
N HIS A 453 -29.52 -0.32 15.51
CA HIS A 453 -30.60 0.15 16.40
C HIS A 453 -30.68 1.68 16.54
N GLN A 454 -29.65 2.44 16.12
CA GLN A 454 -29.59 3.91 16.22
C GLN A 454 -29.78 4.62 14.87
N GLN A 455 -29.88 3.87 13.77
CA GLN A 455 -29.94 4.44 12.43
C GLN A 455 -31.19 5.30 12.19
N GLU A 456 -32.32 5.00 12.82
CA GLU A 456 -33.54 5.81 12.70
C GLU A 456 -33.34 7.25 13.21
N GLY A 457 -32.67 7.40 14.35
CA GLY A 457 -32.30 8.70 14.91
C GLY A 457 -31.34 9.46 13.99
N MET A 458 -30.34 8.77 13.46
CA MET A 458 -29.38 9.35 12.50
C MET A 458 -30.09 9.84 11.22
N TRP A 459 -30.96 9.03 10.61
CA TRP A 459 -31.69 9.44 9.40
C TRP A 459 -32.65 10.61 9.65
N SER A 460 -33.22 10.71 10.87
CA SER A 460 -34.00 11.87 11.29
C SER A 460 -33.14 13.14 11.33
N HIS A 461 -31.91 13.04 11.83
CA HIS A 461 -30.93 14.13 11.81
C HIS A 461 -30.53 14.50 10.36
N VAL A 462 -30.25 13.52 9.51
CA VAL A 462 -29.95 13.75 8.08
C VAL A 462 -31.07 14.54 7.41
N ARG A 463 -32.34 14.18 7.65
CA ARG A 463 -33.51 14.89 7.10
C ARG A 463 -33.59 16.34 7.61
N ALA A 464 -33.26 16.58 8.88
CA ALA A 464 -33.23 17.93 9.42
C ALA A 464 -32.16 18.80 8.72
N GLN A 465 -30.97 18.24 8.49
CA GLN A 465 -29.89 18.92 7.75
C GLN A 465 -30.31 19.30 6.33
N VAL A 466 -30.98 18.39 5.61
CA VAL A 466 -31.53 18.68 4.28
C VAL A 466 -32.59 19.78 4.32
N LYS A 467 -33.48 19.78 5.32
CA LYS A 467 -34.49 20.85 5.49
C LYS A 467 -33.89 22.23 5.75
N GLU A 468 -32.69 22.27 6.32
CA GLU A 468 -31.91 23.50 6.49
C GLU A 468 -31.20 23.94 5.20
N GLY A 469 -31.45 23.26 4.07
CA GLY A 469 -30.85 23.56 2.77
C GLY A 469 -29.45 23.00 2.58
N ARG A 470 -29.02 22.05 3.43
CA ARG A 470 -27.70 21.43 3.37
C ARG A 470 -27.72 20.15 2.57
N GLN A 471 -26.57 19.74 2.07
CA GLN A 471 -26.44 18.57 1.20
C GLN A 471 -25.74 17.40 1.87
N VAL A 472 -26.01 16.19 1.39
CA VAL A 472 -25.60 14.93 2.02
C VAL A 472 -24.98 13.98 1.00
N PHE A 473 -23.83 13.40 1.36
CA PHE A 473 -23.25 12.27 0.64
C PHE A 473 -23.63 10.96 1.31
N VAL A 474 -23.99 9.95 0.50
CA VAL A 474 -24.16 8.56 0.96
C VAL A 474 -23.26 7.65 0.12
N VAL A 475 -22.21 7.10 0.72
CA VAL A 475 -21.22 6.28 0.03
C VAL A 475 -21.44 4.81 0.32
N CYS A 476 -21.49 4.01 -0.73
CA CYS A 476 -21.70 2.56 -0.68
C CYS A 476 -20.43 1.82 -1.14
N PRO A 477 -20.13 0.64 -0.55
CA PRO A 477 -19.02 -0.18 -0.98
C PRO A 477 -19.37 -0.86 -2.31
N LEU A 478 -18.34 -1.20 -3.10
CA LEU A 478 -18.51 -2.07 -4.26
C LEU A 478 -18.78 -3.50 -3.74
N ILE A 479 -19.98 -4.07 -3.95
CA ILE A 479 -20.34 -5.41 -3.41
C ILE A 479 -19.93 -6.55 -4.38
N ASP A 480 -19.34 -7.61 -3.80
CA ASP A 480 -19.06 -9.01 -4.23
C ASP A 480 -18.10 -9.34 -5.42
N PRO A 481 -17.21 -10.37 -5.32
CA PRO A 481 -16.32 -10.82 -6.41
C PRO A 481 -17.03 -11.33 -7.67
N SER A 482 -18.35 -11.61 -7.56
CA SER A 482 -19.20 -12.02 -8.67
C SER A 482 -19.82 -10.85 -9.44
N ASP A 483 -19.80 -9.63 -8.88
CA ASP A 483 -20.44 -8.45 -9.47
C ASP A 483 -19.43 -7.28 -9.52
N LYS A 484 -18.44 -7.42 -10.41
CA LYS A 484 -17.22 -6.60 -10.59
C LYS A 484 -17.37 -5.05 -10.58
N LEU A 485 -18.56 -4.45 -10.47
CA LEU A 485 -18.80 -3.02 -10.78
C LEU A 485 -19.80 -2.25 -9.88
N GLY A 486 -20.33 -2.81 -8.79
CA GLY A 486 -21.05 -2.09 -7.71
C GLY A 486 -22.33 -1.29 -8.05
N ALA A 487 -22.71 -1.15 -9.33
CA ALA A 487 -23.82 -0.31 -9.78
C ALA A 487 -25.21 -0.72 -9.22
N LYS A 488 -25.43 -2.01 -8.95
CA LYS A 488 -26.69 -2.50 -8.35
C LYS A 488 -26.86 -2.04 -6.90
N SER A 489 -25.77 -2.07 -6.11
CA SER A 489 -25.80 -1.69 -4.69
C SER A 489 -26.18 -0.23 -4.46
N VAL A 490 -25.65 0.70 -5.26
CA VAL A 490 -25.95 2.14 -5.13
C VAL A 490 -27.40 2.44 -5.50
N ALA A 491 -27.90 1.81 -6.58
CA ALA A 491 -29.27 1.99 -7.02
C ALA A 491 -30.29 1.39 -6.03
N GLU A 492 -29.96 0.26 -5.42
CA GLU A 492 -30.77 -0.37 -4.36
C GLU A 492 -30.82 0.52 -3.11
N VAL A 493 -29.67 0.97 -2.60
CA VAL A 493 -29.61 1.89 -1.45
C VAL A 493 -30.39 3.18 -1.73
N ALA A 494 -30.20 3.80 -2.91
CA ALA A 494 -30.95 5.00 -3.28
C ALA A 494 -32.47 4.75 -3.32
N LYS A 495 -32.90 3.59 -3.84
CA LYS A 495 -34.31 3.20 -3.88
C LYS A 495 -34.89 2.97 -2.49
N ASP A 496 -34.14 2.34 -1.60
CA ASP A 496 -34.56 2.06 -0.23
C ASP A 496 -34.64 3.35 0.60
N LEU A 497 -33.66 4.25 0.45
CA LEU A 497 -33.69 5.58 1.05
C LEU A 497 -34.90 6.39 0.56
N LYS A 498 -35.19 6.37 -0.74
CA LYS A 498 -36.35 7.05 -1.34
C LYS A 498 -37.70 6.46 -0.92
N LYS A 499 -37.74 5.17 -0.58
CA LYS A 499 -38.96 4.52 -0.06
C LYS A 499 -39.14 4.70 1.44
N GLY A 500 -38.05 4.81 2.19
CA GLY A 500 -38.05 4.88 3.64
C GLY A 500 -37.67 6.26 4.17
N PRO A 501 -36.48 6.41 4.77
CA PRO A 501 -36.12 7.57 5.60
C PRO A 501 -36.00 8.90 4.84
N LEU A 502 -35.86 8.90 3.53
CA LEU A 502 -35.62 10.10 2.71
C LEU A 502 -36.67 10.26 1.60
N LYS A 503 -37.92 9.87 1.88
CA LYS A 503 -39.03 9.89 0.91
C LYS A 503 -39.30 11.24 0.25
N ASP A 504 -39.15 12.33 1.00
CA ASP A 504 -39.47 13.70 0.55
C ASP A 504 -38.21 14.48 0.10
N VAL A 505 -37.12 13.78 -0.21
CA VAL A 505 -35.81 14.37 -0.50
C VAL A 505 -35.38 14.04 -1.92
N THR A 506 -34.69 14.97 -2.59
CA THR A 506 -34.19 14.77 -3.95
C THR A 506 -32.89 13.96 -3.92
N ILE A 507 -32.97 12.70 -4.34
CA ILE A 507 -31.85 11.76 -4.33
C ILE A 507 -31.27 11.60 -5.75
N GLY A 508 -29.98 11.88 -5.90
CA GLY A 508 -29.18 11.58 -7.09
C GLY A 508 -28.32 10.33 -6.90
N VAL A 509 -27.86 9.75 -8.01
CA VAL A 509 -27.03 8.54 -8.02
C VAL A 509 -25.76 8.76 -8.85
N LEU A 510 -24.60 8.35 -8.32
CA LEU A 510 -23.31 8.44 -9.02
C LEU A 510 -22.54 7.11 -8.91
N HIS A 511 -22.30 6.44 -10.02
CA HIS A 511 -21.51 5.20 -10.05
C HIS A 511 -20.60 5.11 -11.28
N GLY A 512 -19.58 4.25 -11.22
CA GLY A 512 -18.54 4.13 -12.25
C GLY A 512 -19.02 3.86 -13.67
N ARG A 513 -20.19 3.21 -13.85
CA ARG A 513 -20.78 2.89 -15.18
C ARG A 513 -21.50 4.06 -15.87
N LEU A 514 -21.74 5.19 -15.20
CA LEU A 514 -22.34 6.35 -15.86
C LEU A 514 -21.38 6.88 -16.93
N LYS A 515 -21.94 7.38 -18.04
CA LYS A 515 -21.14 8.09 -19.06
C LYS A 515 -20.50 9.34 -18.43
N SER A 516 -19.38 9.81 -18.97
CA SER A 516 -18.68 10.99 -18.43
C SER A 516 -19.62 12.19 -18.30
N ASP A 517 -20.39 12.49 -19.36
CA ASP A 517 -21.36 13.59 -19.38
C ASP A 517 -22.45 13.44 -18.30
N GLU A 518 -22.92 12.21 -18.04
CA GLU A 518 -23.92 11.93 -16.99
C GLU A 518 -23.34 12.12 -15.58
N LYS A 519 -22.07 11.75 -15.38
CA LYS A 519 -21.36 11.99 -14.10
C LYS A 519 -21.18 13.48 -13.85
N GLU A 520 -20.72 14.21 -14.85
CA GLU A 520 -20.53 15.66 -14.78
C GLU A 520 -21.85 16.37 -14.51
N GLN A 521 -22.93 15.96 -15.17
CA GLN A 521 -24.26 16.51 -14.93
C GLN A 521 -24.74 16.24 -13.50
N ALA A 522 -24.63 14.99 -13.01
CA ALA A 522 -25.03 14.65 -11.64
C ALA A 522 -24.23 15.42 -10.58
N ILE A 523 -22.92 15.62 -10.82
CA ILE A 523 -22.06 16.43 -9.95
C ILE A 523 -22.46 17.91 -10.01
N THR A 524 -22.77 18.43 -11.20
CA THR A 524 -23.21 19.82 -11.40
C THR A 524 -24.56 20.07 -10.74
N ASP A 525 -25.53 19.18 -10.94
CA ASP A 525 -26.85 19.28 -10.32
C ASP A 525 -26.76 19.18 -8.79
N PHE A 526 -25.83 18.37 -8.28
CA PHE A 526 -25.53 18.36 -6.86
C PHE A 526 -24.90 19.71 -6.44
N ARG A 527 -23.86 20.21 -7.11
CA ARG A 527 -23.27 21.51 -6.80
C ARG A 527 -24.27 22.68 -6.81
N ASP A 528 -25.24 22.65 -7.73
CA ASP A 528 -26.27 23.69 -7.91
C ASP A 528 -27.46 23.57 -6.93
N ASN A 529 -27.40 22.69 -5.93
CA ASN A 529 -28.49 22.38 -4.99
C ASN A 529 -29.78 21.85 -5.65
N LYS A 530 -29.70 21.24 -6.84
CA LYS A 530 -30.85 20.52 -7.44
C LYS A 530 -31.01 19.11 -6.88
N ILE A 531 -29.92 18.54 -6.34
CA ILE A 531 -29.91 17.26 -5.64
C ILE A 531 -29.56 17.54 -4.18
N ASP A 532 -30.33 16.99 -3.25
CA ASP A 532 -30.11 17.14 -1.82
C ASP A 532 -29.17 16.06 -1.27
N VAL A 533 -29.33 14.84 -1.80
CA VAL A 533 -28.60 13.64 -1.35
C VAL A 533 -27.98 12.94 -2.55
N LEU A 534 -26.66 12.82 -2.57
CA LEU A 534 -25.94 12.09 -3.61
C LEU A 534 -25.50 10.72 -3.10
N VAL A 535 -26.10 9.66 -3.65
CA VAL A 535 -25.74 8.26 -3.33
C VAL A 535 -24.71 7.78 -4.33
N SER A 536 -23.54 7.35 -3.88
CA SER A 536 -22.43 7.01 -4.77
C SER A 536 -21.60 5.81 -4.34
N THR A 537 -20.81 5.27 -5.28
CA THR A 537 -19.64 4.45 -4.92
C THR A 537 -18.47 5.36 -4.49
N THR A 538 -17.28 4.78 -4.29
CA THR A 538 -16.01 5.50 -4.09
C THR A 538 -15.63 6.48 -5.21
N VAL A 539 -16.43 6.63 -6.27
CA VAL A 539 -16.18 7.62 -7.35
C VAL A 539 -16.20 9.07 -6.83
N VAL A 540 -16.83 9.34 -5.68
CA VAL A 540 -16.74 10.64 -4.97
C VAL A 540 -15.32 10.94 -4.45
N GLU A 541 -14.41 9.96 -4.42
CA GLU A 541 -12.98 10.20 -4.13
C GLU A 541 -12.35 11.21 -5.10
N VAL A 542 -12.94 11.47 -6.28
CA VAL A 542 -12.36 12.37 -7.30
C VAL A 542 -12.82 13.81 -7.09
N GLY A 543 -12.07 14.57 -6.29
CA GLY A 543 -11.85 16.02 -6.51
C GLY A 543 -12.99 17.02 -6.26
N VAL A 544 -14.27 16.64 -6.26
CA VAL A 544 -15.36 17.65 -6.22
C VAL A 544 -15.40 18.40 -4.88
N ASP A 545 -15.41 19.73 -4.95
CA ASP A 545 -15.60 20.63 -3.82
C ASP A 545 -17.04 21.12 -3.73
N ILE A 546 -17.73 20.75 -2.64
CA ILE A 546 -19.13 21.11 -2.41
C ILE A 546 -19.24 21.73 -1.01
N PRO A 547 -19.06 23.06 -0.87
CA PRO A 547 -19.03 23.74 0.43
C PRO A 547 -20.30 23.56 1.27
N ASN A 548 -21.44 23.32 0.62
CA ASN A 548 -22.74 23.12 1.27
C ASN A 548 -23.00 21.66 1.73
N ALA A 549 -22.10 20.72 1.38
CA ALA A 549 -22.19 19.35 1.84
C ALA A 549 -21.73 19.24 3.30
N SER A 550 -22.68 18.96 4.19
CA SER A 550 -22.47 18.96 5.64
C SER A 550 -22.54 17.58 6.29
N VAL A 551 -23.10 16.58 5.60
CA VAL A 551 -23.23 15.22 6.14
C VAL A 551 -22.64 14.20 5.18
N MET A 552 -21.79 13.32 5.71
CA MET A 552 -21.25 12.14 5.04
C MET A 552 -21.79 10.89 5.72
N VAL A 553 -22.43 9.99 4.97
CA VAL A 553 -22.90 8.69 5.45
C VAL A 553 -22.15 7.61 4.69
N ILE A 554 -21.46 6.71 5.39
CA ILE A 554 -20.69 5.62 4.79
C ILE A 554 -21.34 4.29 5.17
N VAL A 555 -21.96 3.63 4.21
CA VAL A 555 -22.62 2.32 4.38
C VAL A 555 -21.57 1.22 4.31
N GLY A 556 -21.64 0.21 5.17
CA GLY A 556 -20.66 -0.88 5.20
C GLY A 556 -19.24 -0.38 5.46
N ALA A 557 -19.10 0.57 6.39
CA ALA A 557 -17.85 1.29 6.65
C ALA A 557 -16.66 0.38 6.98
N GLU A 558 -16.92 -0.82 7.54
CA GLU A 558 -15.89 -1.82 7.86
C GLU A 558 -15.14 -2.36 6.64
N ARG A 559 -15.72 -2.21 5.45
CA ARG A 559 -15.17 -2.70 4.17
C ARG A 559 -14.17 -1.73 3.56
N PHE A 560 -14.08 -0.51 4.07
CA PHE A 560 -13.14 0.50 3.60
C PHE A 560 -11.87 0.48 4.46
N GLY A 561 -10.74 0.87 3.86
CA GLY A 561 -9.51 1.18 4.61
C GLY A 561 -9.64 2.52 5.36
N LEU A 562 -8.83 2.75 6.41
CA LEU A 562 -8.88 4.03 7.14
C LEU A 562 -8.54 5.22 6.25
N ALA A 563 -7.57 5.07 5.34
CA ALA A 563 -7.21 6.14 4.41
C ALA A 563 -8.42 6.55 3.54
N GLN A 564 -9.19 5.59 3.05
CA GLN A 564 -10.40 5.84 2.26
C GLN A 564 -11.50 6.50 3.11
N LEU A 565 -11.76 5.97 4.31
CA LEU A 565 -12.72 6.57 5.26
C LEU A 565 -12.35 8.02 5.60
N HIS A 566 -11.06 8.30 5.81
CA HIS A 566 -10.54 9.62 6.08
C HIS A 566 -10.71 10.58 4.90
N GLN A 567 -10.38 10.14 3.69
CA GLN A 567 -10.62 10.93 2.47
C GLN A 567 -12.10 11.24 2.28
N LEU A 568 -13.00 10.26 2.50
CA LEU A 568 -14.44 10.46 2.43
C LEU A 568 -14.92 11.44 3.50
N ARG A 569 -14.44 11.33 4.75
CA ARG A 569 -14.73 12.31 5.81
C ARG A 569 -14.31 13.72 5.40
N GLY A 570 -13.15 13.88 4.76
CA GLY A 570 -12.62 15.17 4.28
C GLY A 570 -13.38 15.78 3.08
N ARG A 571 -14.37 15.07 2.52
CA ARG A 571 -15.28 15.63 1.49
C ARG A 571 -16.36 16.52 2.08
N VAL A 572 -16.61 16.46 3.39
CA VAL A 572 -17.51 17.37 4.12
C VAL A 572 -16.70 18.25 5.09
N GLY A 573 -17.31 19.29 5.66
CA GLY A 573 -16.60 20.19 6.60
C GLY A 573 -15.70 21.22 5.92
N ARG A 574 -16.08 21.67 4.73
CA ARG A 574 -15.31 22.67 3.95
C ARG A 574 -15.73 24.11 4.21
N SER A 575 -16.87 24.32 4.88
CA SER A 575 -17.37 25.62 5.35
C SER A 575 -17.25 25.73 6.88
N ASP A 576 -17.70 26.87 7.42
CA ASP A 576 -17.84 27.15 8.86
C ASP A 576 -19.03 26.39 9.51
N ILE A 577 -19.78 25.64 8.71
CA ILE A 577 -20.91 24.81 9.11
C ILE A 577 -20.41 23.55 9.83
N GLN A 578 -21.02 23.23 10.98
CA GLN A 578 -20.76 21.97 11.65
C GLN A 578 -21.16 20.80 10.74
N SER A 579 -20.18 19.97 10.42
CA SER A 579 -20.36 18.81 9.55
C SER A 579 -20.28 17.50 10.34
N TYR A 580 -20.91 16.46 9.79
CA TYR A 580 -21.08 15.17 10.45
C TYR A 580 -20.66 14.01 9.52
N CYS A 581 -20.03 12.98 10.08
CA CYS A 581 -19.67 11.77 9.38
C CYS A 581 -20.23 10.56 10.14
N TYR A 582 -21.14 9.82 9.51
CA TYR A 582 -21.77 8.64 10.08
C TYR A 582 -21.22 7.37 9.43
N LEU A 583 -20.66 6.48 10.24
CA LEU A 583 -20.09 5.21 9.82
C LEU A 583 -21.09 4.09 10.14
N LEU A 584 -21.69 3.48 9.13
CA LEU A 584 -22.68 2.41 9.31
C LEU A 584 -21.97 1.07 9.08
N PRO A 585 -21.72 0.27 10.14
CA PRO A 585 -21.19 -1.08 9.98
C PRO A 585 -22.24 -2.02 9.37
N GLY A 586 -21.77 -3.03 8.63
CA GLY A 586 -22.58 -4.18 8.20
C GLY A 586 -22.94 -5.12 9.35
N GLU A 587 -23.70 -6.20 9.05
CA GLU A 587 -24.19 -7.14 10.05
C GLU A 587 -23.08 -8.00 10.70
N MET A 588 -21.98 -8.24 10.01
CA MET A 588 -20.83 -9.00 10.53
C MET A 588 -19.63 -8.07 10.72
N LEU A 589 -19.28 -7.76 11.97
CA LEU A 589 -18.12 -6.96 12.33
C LEU A 589 -17.01 -7.87 12.89
N THR A 590 -15.84 -7.85 12.26
CA THR A 590 -14.64 -8.52 12.80
C THR A 590 -13.94 -7.60 13.81
N GLY A 591 -13.13 -8.15 14.73
CA GLY A 591 -12.39 -7.34 15.72
C GLY A 591 -11.47 -6.28 15.09
N ASN A 592 -10.90 -6.57 13.91
CA ASN A 592 -10.11 -5.59 13.15
C ASN A 592 -11.00 -4.49 12.56
N GLY A 593 -12.20 -4.83 12.06
CA GLY A 593 -13.17 -3.85 11.56
C GLY A 593 -13.65 -2.91 12.65
N GLU A 594 -13.91 -3.42 13.85
CA GLU A 594 -14.31 -2.61 15.01
C GLU A 594 -13.21 -1.64 15.45
N SER A 595 -11.98 -2.15 15.60
CA SER A 595 -10.82 -1.33 15.96
C SER A 595 -10.58 -0.20 14.94
N ARG A 596 -10.82 -0.49 13.66
CA ARG A 596 -10.72 0.49 12.57
C ARG A 596 -11.76 1.60 12.69
N LEU A 597 -13.04 1.25 12.83
CA LEU A 597 -14.11 2.24 12.93
C LEU A 597 -13.96 3.11 14.19
N LYS A 598 -13.53 2.51 15.30
CA LYS A 598 -13.23 3.22 16.54
C LYS A 598 -12.08 4.22 16.37
N ALA A 599 -11.00 3.82 15.69
CA ALA A 599 -9.92 4.75 15.37
C ALA A 599 -10.41 5.98 14.58
N MET A 600 -11.30 5.76 13.61
CA MET A 600 -11.89 6.82 12.80
C MET A 600 -12.77 7.80 13.60
N GLU A 601 -13.43 7.30 14.65
CA GLU A 601 -14.25 8.10 15.58
C GLU A 601 -13.40 8.91 16.57
N GLU A 602 -12.29 8.33 17.07
CA GLU A 602 -11.44 8.94 18.11
C GLU A 602 -10.54 10.08 17.60
N THR A 603 -10.12 10.06 16.34
CA THR A 603 -9.16 11.04 15.81
C THR A 603 -9.57 11.64 14.48
N VAL A 604 -9.38 12.96 14.36
CA VAL A 604 -9.50 13.71 13.12
C VAL A 604 -8.18 13.81 12.34
N ASP A 605 -7.08 13.46 12.99
CA ASP A 605 -5.73 13.54 12.43
C ASP A 605 -5.47 12.39 11.46
N GLY A 606 -5.36 12.73 10.17
CA GLY A 606 -5.11 11.78 9.11
C GLY A 606 -3.78 11.02 9.24
N PHE A 607 -2.74 11.63 9.81
CA PHE A 607 -1.44 10.95 9.99
C PHE A 607 -1.55 9.84 11.04
N LYS A 608 -2.22 10.12 12.16
CA LYS A 608 -2.49 9.09 13.19
C LYS A 608 -3.38 7.96 12.68
N LEU A 609 -4.34 8.29 11.81
CA LEU A 609 -5.18 7.27 11.17
C LEU A 609 -4.37 6.38 10.22
N ALA A 610 -3.41 6.95 9.49
CA ALA A 610 -2.54 6.20 8.60
C ALA A 610 -1.59 5.27 9.38
N GLU A 611 -1.07 5.71 10.53
CA GLU A 611 -0.29 4.87 11.45
C GLU A 611 -1.12 3.70 11.99
N LYS A 612 -2.34 3.97 12.50
CA LYS A 612 -3.25 2.91 12.96
C LYS A 612 -3.68 1.96 11.83
N ASP A 613 -3.88 2.45 10.59
CA ASP A 613 -4.24 1.59 9.45
C ASP A 613 -3.13 0.60 9.15
N LEU A 614 -1.89 1.06 9.26
CA LEU A 614 -0.71 0.26 9.02
C LEU A 614 -0.53 -0.83 10.08
N GLU A 615 -0.70 -0.49 11.35
CA GLU A 615 -0.71 -1.45 12.46
C GLU A 615 -1.81 -2.52 12.29
N LEU A 616 -3.03 -2.09 11.93
CA LEU A 616 -4.20 -2.98 11.83
C LEU A 616 -4.21 -3.87 10.58
N ARG A 617 -3.55 -3.46 9.49
CA ARG A 617 -3.49 -4.23 8.22
C ARG A 617 -2.47 -5.36 8.27
N GLY A 618 -1.47 -5.30 9.15
CA GLY A 618 -0.39 -6.28 9.19
C GLY A 618 0.43 -6.29 7.88
N PRO A 619 1.20 -7.36 7.60
CA PRO A 619 2.17 -7.45 6.49
C PRO A 619 1.59 -7.37 5.06
N GLY A 620 0.32 -7.03 4.88
CA GLY A 620 -0.30 -6.94 3.56
C GLY A 620 0.19 -5.74 2.74
N ASN A 621 0.22 -5.88 1.42
CA ASN A 621 0.57 -4.81 0.48
C ASN A 621 -0.34 -3.59 0.70
N VAL A 622 0.21 -2.53 1.28
CA VAL A 622 -0.45 -1.22 1.43
C VAL A 622 -0.66 -0.55 0.07
N PHE A 623 0.08 -0.97 -0.95
CA PHE A 623 0.04 -0.43 -2.29
C PHE A 623 -0.45 -1.51 -3.26
N GLY A 624 -1.65 -1.31 -3.81
CA GLY A 624 -2.14 -2.13 -4.92
C GLY A 624 -1.33 -1.87 -6.18
N ASN A 625 -0.94 -2.95 -6.87
CA ASN A 625 -0.31 -3.05 -8.18
C ASN A 625 0.71 -1.94 -8.57
N ALA A 626 1.99 -2.34 -8.58
CA ALA A 626 3.06 -1.84 -9.43
C ALA A 626 3.34 -0.32 -9.33
N GLN A 627 4.20 0.06 -8.39
CA GLN A 627 5.05 1.23 -8.57
C GLN A 627 6.40 0.73 -9.09
N SER A 628 6.74 1.13 -10.32
CA SER A 628 7.92 0.65 -11.04
C SER A 628 9.21 1.27 -10.53
N GLY A 629 10.28 0.49 -10.53
CA GLY A 629 11.65 0.96 -10.36
C GLY A 629 12.37 0.45 -9.12
N PHE A 630 11.65 -0.09 -8.12
CA PHE A 630 12.25 -0.75 -6.96
C PHE A 630 11.50 -2.05 -6.59
N PRO A 631 12.19 -3.04 -6.00
CA PRO A 631 11.57 -4.30 -5.61
C PRO A 631 10.57 -4.12 -4.46
N ASP A 632 9.44 -4.81 -4.52
CA ASP A 632 8.53 -4.94 -3.38
C ASP A 632 9.24 -5.64 -2.21
N PHE A 633 8.99 -5.20 -0.97
CA PHE A 633 9.48 -5.89 0.22
C PHE A 633 8.85 -7.29 0.33
N GLN A 634 9.66 -8.34 0.48
CA GLN A 634 9.16 -9.71 0.64
C GLN A 634 8.82 -10.01 2.11
N LEU A 635 9.63 -9.46 3.02
CA LEU A 635 9.48 -9.65 4.47
C LEU A 635 9.21 -8.35 5.19
N ALA A 636 9.89 -7.27 4.82
CA ALA A 636 9.71 -5.98 5.46
C ALA A 636 8.30 -5.47 5.19
N THR A 637 7.72 -4.91 6.23
CA THR A 637 6.36 -4.37 6.18
C THR A 637 6.43 -2.90 6.47
N PRO A 638 5.43 -2.13 6.04
CA PRO A 638 5.44 -0.72 6.33
C PRO A 638 5.27 -0.43 7.85
N ALA A 639 4.89 -1.43 8.66
CA ALA A 639 4.86 -1.36 10.12
C ALA A 639 6.25 -1.42 10.78
N ASP A 640 7.32 -1.79 10.07
CA ASP A 640 8.68 -1.93 10.60
C ASP A 640 9.41 -0.58 10.73
N VAL A 641 8.73 0.42 11.29
CA VAL A 641 9.16 1.83 11.35
C VAL A 641 10.53 2.01 12.02
N ASP A 642 10.80 1.27 13.10
CA ASP A 642 12.06 1.37 13.83
C ASP A 642 13.24 0.81 13.00
N LEU A 643 13.02 -0.32 12.30
CA LEU A 643 14.03 -0.90 11.41
C LEU A 643 14.33 0.02 10.22
N MET A 644 13.30 0.66 9.66
CA MET A 644 13.48 1.63 8.57
C MET A 644 14.33 2.81 9.00
N LYS A 645 14.06 3.35 10.20
CA LYS A 645 14.83 4.47 10.74
C LYS A 645 16.29 4.07 10.91
N LYS A 646 16.57 2.91 11.52
CA LYS A 646 17.93 2.38 11.65
C LYS A 646 18.61 2.22 10.29
N ALA A 647 17.93 1.59 9.33
CA ALA A 647 18.46 1.38 7.99
C ALA A 647 18.88 2.71 7.35
N ARG A 648 18.04 3.73 7.45
CA ARG A 648 18.35 5.08 6.95
C ARG A 648 19.55 5.71 7.65
N ASP A 649 19.57 5.68 8.98
CA ASP A 649 20.64 6.29 9.77
C ASP A 649 22.00 5.63 9.42
N TYR A 650 22.03 4.29 9.31
CA TYR A 650 23.21 3.55 8.85
C TYR A 650 23.59 3.83 7.40
N THR A 651 22.62 4.03 6.49
CA THR A 651 22.92 4.41 5.11
C THR A 651 23.58 5.78 5.05
N VAL A 652 23.11 6.75 5.83
CA VAL A 652 23.71 8.08 5.92
C VAL A 652 25.13 7.98 6.46
N GLU A 653 25.33 7.29 7.57
CA GLU A 653 26.65 7.09 8.17
C GLU A 653 27.64 6.42 7.21
N LEU A 654 27.19 5.35 6.52
CA LEU A 654 28.01 4.63 5.56
C LEU A 654 28.45 5.53 4.40
N LEU A 655 27.54 6.32 3.83
CA LEU A 655 27.82 7.17 2.68
C LEU A 655 28.56 8.47 3.05
N GLU A 656 28.49 8.92 4.31
CA GLU A 656 29.35 10.01 4.81
C GLU A 656 30.81 9.56 4.92
N GLN A 657 31.04 8.29 5.30
CA GLN A 657 32.37 7.72 5.44
C GLN A 657 32.96 7.20 4.12
N ASP A 658 32.12 6.61 3.27
CA ASP A 658 32.52 5.98 2.01
C ASP A 658 31.51 6.32 0.88
N PRO A 659 31.55 7.56 0.35
CA PRO A 659 30.57 8.04 -0.64
C PRO A 659 30.52 7.24 -1.94
N HIS A 660 31.63 6.57 -2.28
CA HIS A 660 31.78 5.77 -3.49
C HIS A 660 31.73 4.25 -3.23
N LEU A 661 31.52 3.84 -1.98
CA LEU A 661 31.49 2.43 -1.54
C LEU A 661 32.76 1.64 -1.91
N GLU A 662 33.92 2.32 -2.01
CA GLU A 662 35.20 1.68 -2.38
C GLU A 662 35.70 0.73 -1.28
N GLY A 663 35.41 1.06 -0.01
CA GLY A 663 35.67 0.22 1.15
C GLY A 663 34.65 -0.90 1.33
N HIS A 664 33.52 -0.86 0.61
CA HIS A 664 32.39 -1.76 0.76
C HIS A 664 31.94 -2.37 -0.60
N PRO A 665 32.82 -3.13 -1.28
CA PRO A 665 32.56 -3.61 -2.64
C PRO A 665 31.35 -4.55 -2.76
N LEU A 666 31.06 -5.33 -1.72
CA LEU A 666 29.87 -6.21 -1.71
C LEU A 666 28.56 -5.41 -1.64
N VAL A 667 28.58 -4.24 -1.00
CA VAL A 667 27.43 -3.34 -0.96
C VAL A 667 27.21 -2.73 -2.34
N ALA A 668 28.27 -2.24 -2.98
CA ALA A 668 28.22 -1.73 -4.35
C ALA A 668 27.71 -2.79 -5.34
N GLU A 669 28.28 -4.00 -5.31
CA GLU A 669 27.84 -5.13 -6.16
C GLU A 669 26.37 -5.51 -5.91
N ARG A 670 25.90 -5.43 -4.66
CA ARG A 670 24.50 -5.69 -4.31
C ARG A 670 23.57 -4.65 -4.93
N ILE A 671 23.93 -3.36 -4.85
CA ILE A 671 23.16 -2.26 -5.44
C ILE A 671 23.12 -2.38 -6.97
N GLU A 672 24.26 -2.61 -7.61
CA GLU A 672 24.36 -2.78 -9.08
C GLU A 672 23.48 -3.94 -9.56
N ARG A 673 23.55 -5.10 -8.89
CA ARG A 673 22.71 -6.26 -9.23
C ARG A 673 21.22 -5.98 -9.12
N GLU A 674 20.79 -5.21 -8.12
CA GLU A 674 19.39 -4.83 -8.01
C GLU A 674 18.98 -3.88 -9.13
N PHE A 675 19.81 -2.91 -9.50
CA PHE A 675 19.53 -2.04 -10.64
C PHE A 675 19.58 -2.75 -11.99
N GLU A 676 20.33 -3.84 -12.14
CA GLU A 676 20.26 -4.70 -13.33
C GLU A 676 18.97 -5.53 -13.37
N ALA A 677 18.50 -6.00 -12.20
CA ALA A 677 17.32 -6.83 -12.07
C ALA A 677 16.02 -6.02 -12.18
N VAL A 678 16.03 -4.79 -11.67
CA VAL A 678 14.97 -3.82 -11.86
C VAL A 678 15.27 -3.11 -13.16
N HIS A 679 14.52 -3.39 -14.22
CA HIS A 679 14.54 -2.54 -15.41
C HIS A 679 14.16 -1.10 -15.00
N LEU A 680 15.15 -0.29 -14.65
CA LEU A 680 15.08 1.15 -14.70
C LEU A 680 15.15 1.51 -16.18
N GLU A 681 14.02 1.30 -16.86
CA GLU A 681 13.72 1.99 -18.12
C GLU A 681 13.14 3.37 -17.82
#